data_AF-A0A537ECA4-F1
#
_entry.id   AF-A0A537ECA4-F1
#
_cell.length_a   1.000
_cell.length_b   1.000
_cell.length_c   1.000
_cell.angle_alpha   90.00
_cell.angle_beta   90.00
_cell.angle_gamma   90.00
#
_symmetry.space_group_name_H-M   'P 1'
#
loop_
_entity.id
_entity.type
_entity.pdbx_description
1 polymer ?
#
loop_
_entity_poly.entity_id
_entity_poly.type
_entity_poly.pdbx_seq_one_letter_code
_entity_poly.pdbx_strand_id
1 'polypeptide(L)'
;MIELPLRHPELFERLGVEAPKGVLLHGPPGCVVGDSLIALENGGLIRLEELAKGVLPGIYVADLPIYPPGSAKALHIHDVPETMEIITETGKRLQTTLNHPLMTERGWTAAEKLKPEDRVKTIRWIPSPTQYVVVSDTINVVRLWTQPVMPKFWDEQLGELFGIFIAEGTAGKDRVFFTIESHEEELAAAIRKGMVIFGVEGYTVPKSGKHCNVLRFDNRGLAEFFGKYWSRVDKRVPTPILMSPNTVVAAFLRGAFEGDGFARKANNYHGVFLKSKHRKLLEEVQTLLLRFGITSRIHGGPYIIRGGRDSASYALAIRGKDVVNKFKERIGFISTRKRARLEAIVKGYKRNLIYLDDDFEKIKTVRKLEGWQRVYDFEVPTTHSFFTNGILSHNTGKTLLAKAVASETNANFYSIGGPEIMSKFYGESEERLREIFKEAQENAPSIIFIDEIDSIAPKREEVTGEVEKRVVSQLLSVMDGLQSRGKVVVIGATNRINSIDPALRRPGRFDREIEIGVPDRDGRLEILQIHTRGMPLEDVDLKKLADVTHGFVGADLEALAKEAAIRALRRILPEINLEAENIPAEVLNKIIVRMSDFQEALKEVEPSAMREVLVEVPDIKWDDIGGLEGVKEELREAIEWPLKYPELFAQMNAVPPKGLLLYGPPGTGKTLLAKAAANESEANFISVKGPELLNKYVGESEKAVREVFRKARQASPCIIFFDEIDSVAPLRGSGTGDSNVTERVISQFLTEMDGLEELRNVVIIAATNRPDIVDPALLRPGRFDRMLLVPPPDLEARKQIFRIHTKKTPLAEDVKLDELARKTEGYTGADIASICNTAVMLSIKEHIGKAKDPEDAKKKAKGLKVAKRHFDEAMQKVKPISGQELRMYERFSQQFSDAKASLQKIPAP
;
A
#
# COMPACT_ATOMS: atom_id res chain seq x y z
N MET A 1 0.23 -25.16 -21.23
CA MET A 1 -1.20 -24.78 -21.36
C MET A 1 -1.43 -23.80 -22.50
N ILE A 2 -0.57 -22.78 -22.69
CA ILE A 2 -0.67 -21.81 -23.79
C ILE A 2 0.19 -22.23 -25.00
N GLU A 3 1.38 -22.79 -24.75
CA GLU A 3 2.34 -23.15 -25.80
C GLU A 3 1.90 -24.32 -26.70
N LEU A 4 1.40 -25.41 -26.13
CA LEU A 4 0.94 -26.60 -26.87
C LEU A 4 -0.16 -26.28 -27.90
N PRO A 5 -1.22 -25.52 -27.57
CA PRO A 5 -2.21 -25.05 -28.54
C PRO A 5 -1.63 -24.19 -29.67
N LEU A 6 -0.60 -23.40 -29.40
CA LEU A 6 0.01 -22.50 -30.37
C LEU A 6 1.01 -23.22 -31.31
N ARG A 7 1.82 -24.12 -30.75
CA ARG A 7 2.88 -24.85 -31.48
C ARG A 7 2.38 -26.11 -32.19
N HIS A 8 1.47 -26.87 -31.56
CA HIS A 8 1.04 -28.20 -32.01
C HIS A 8 -0.49 -28.39 -31.98
N PRO A 9 -1.28 -27.57 -32.71
CA PRO A 9 -2.74 -27.71 -32.75
C PRO A 9 -3.21 -29.07 -33.28
N GLU A 10 -2.41 -29.74 -34.13
CA GLU A 10 -2.70 -31.05 -34.72
C GLU A 10 -2.90 -32.16 -33.68
N LEU A 11 -2.31 -32.02 -32.48
CA LEU A 11 -2.49 -32.97 -31.38
C LEU A 11 -3.93 -32.95 -30.85
N PHE A 12 -4.52 -31.76 -30.75
CA PHE A 12 -5.89 -31.57 -30.27
C PHE A 12 -6.91 -32.07 -31.31
N GLU A 13 -6.62 -31.87 -32.59
CA GLU A 13 -7.44 -32.41 -33.69
C GLU A 13 -7.48 -33.94 -33.68
N ARG A 14 -6.32 -34.59 -33.50
CA ARG A 14 -6.23 -36.05 -33.45
C ARG A 14 -6.93 -36.66 -32.25
N LEU A 15 -7.00 -35.93 -31.14
CA LEU A 15 -7.70 -36.33 -29.92
C LEU A 15 -9.19 -36.01 -29.94
N GLY A 16 -9.67 -35.21 -30.91
CA GLY A 16 -11.07 -34.78 -30.99
C GLY A 16 -11.48 -33.81 -29.87
N VAL A 17 -10.52 -33.08 -29.28
CA VAL A 17 -10.73 -32.16 -28.16
C VAL A 17 -10.45 -30.73 -28.61
N GLU A 18 -11.29 -29.76 -28.22
CA GLU A 18 -11.02 -28.35 -28.49
C GLU A 18 -9.86 -27.83 -27.62
N ALA A 19 -8.94 -27.09 -28.24
CA ALA A 19 -7.85 -26.42 -27.53
C ALA A 19 -8.40 -25.28 -26.64
N PRO A 20 -7.80 -25.03 -25.45
CA PRO A 20 -8.23 -23.96 -24.57
C PRO A 20 -8.10 -22.58 -25.24
N LYS A 21 -9.15 -21.76 -25.13
CA LYS A 21 -9.27 -20.48 -25.84
C LYS A 21 -8.91 -19.28 -24.97
N GLY A 22 -9.09 -19.39 -23.64
CA GLY A 22 -8.89 -18.30 -22.70
C GLY A 22 -8.24 -18.74 -21.40
N VAL A 23 -7.25 -17.97 -20.92
CA VAL A 23 -6.56 -18.17 -19.64
C VAL A 23 -6.74 -16.93 -18.76
N LEU A 24 -7.13 -17.07 -17.49
CA LEU A 24 -7.28 -15.95 -16.55
C LEU A 24 -6.18 -15.96 -15.44
N LEU A 25 -5.49 -14.85 -15.20
CA LEU A 25 -4.42 -14.63 -14.20
C LEU A 25 -4.88 -13.68 -13.06
N HIS A 26 -4.45 -13.82 -11.79
CA HIS A 26 -4.82 -12.84 -10.73
C HIS A 26 -3.83 -12.51 -9.54
N GLY A 27 -3.92 -11.30 -8.88
CA GLY A 27 -3.01 -10.73 -7.77
C GLY A 27 -3.15 -9.18 -7.46
N PRO A 28 -2.47 -8.45 -6.53
CA PRO A 28 -2.75 -7.00 -6.19
C PRO A 28 -1.85 -5.86 -6.84
N PRO A 29 -2.34 -4.60 -7.15
CA PRO A 29 -1.60 -3.50 -7.86
C PRO A 29 -1.30 -2.18 -7.06
N GLY A 30 -0.45 -1.25 -7.55
CA GLY A 30 -0.14 0.07 -6.94
C GLY A 30 -0.40 1.32 -7.84
N CYS A 31 -0.93 2.42 -7.29
CA CYS A 31 -1.51 3.60 -8.00
C CYS A 31 -1.27 5.00 -7.33
N VAL A 32 -1.51 6.13 -8.04
CA VAL A 32 -1.28 7.55 -7.62
C VAL A 32 -2.55 8.45 -7.71
N VAL A 33 -2.77 9.43 -6.82
CA VAL A 33 -3.97 10.31 -6.85
C VAL A 33 -3.99 11.31 -8.00
N GLY A 34 -5.21 11.60 -8.50
CA GLY A 34 -5.49 12.34 -9.74
C GLY A 34 -5.02 13.78 -9.86
N ASP A 35 -4.80 14.47 -8.74
CA ASP A 35 -4.31 15.85 -8.72
C ASP A 35 -2.80 15.95 -8.93
N SER A 36 -2.11 14.82 -9.10
CA SER A 36 -0.68 14.76 -9.38
C SER A 36 -0.35 15.25 -10.79
N LEU A 37 0.70 16.07 -10.90
CA LEU A 37 1.29 16.53 -12.16
C LEU A 37 2.32 15.53 -12.67
N ILE A 38 2.19 15.18 -13.95
CA ILE A 38 3.17 14.41 -14.72
C ILE A 38 3.71 15.25 -15.88
N ALA A 39 4.95 14.96 -16.29
CA ALA A 39 5.56 15.56 -17.46
C ALA A 39 5.27 14.70 -18.70
N LEU A 40 4.93 15.35 -19.81
CA LEU A 40 4.69 14.75 -21.12
C LEU A 40 5.96 14.79 -21.97
N GLU A 41 6.11 13.86 -22.90
CA GLU A 41 7.26 13.71 -23.82
C GLU A 41 7.61 15.01 -24.54
N ASN A 42 6.58 15.78 -24.90
CA ASN A 42 6.74 17.12 -25.48
C ASN A 42 7.16 18.20 -24.47
N GLY A 43 7.55 17.85 -23.24
CA GLY A 43 7.86 18.74 -22.14
C GLY A 43 6.67 19.38 -21.42
N GLY A 44 5.44 19.07 -21.84
CA GLY A 44 4.21 19.60 -21.23
C GLY A 44 4.02 19.09 -19.81
N LEU A 45 3.27 19.80 -18.97
CA LEU A 45 2.81 19.29 -17.69
C LEU A 45 1.30 19.13 -17.75
N ILE A 46 0.78 18.07 -17.13
CA ILE A 46 -0.67 17.80 -17.09
C ILE A 46 -1.02 17.09 -15.79
N ARG A 47 -2.24 17.32 -15.30
CA ARG A 47 -2.81 16.57 -14.17
C ARG A 47 -3.33 15.22 -14.65
N LEU A 48 -3.19 14.16 -13.84
CA LEU A 48 -3.69 12.83 -14.20
C LEU A 48 -5.20 12.83 -14.47
N GLU A 49 -5.97 13.55 -13.65
CA GLU A 49 -7.43 13.69 -13.79
C GLU A 49 -7.87 14.41 -15.07
N GLU A 50 -6.98 15.18 -15.70
CA GLU A 50 -7.23 15.88 -16.95
C GLU A 50 -6.79 15.08 -18.16
N LEU A 51 -5.75 14.25 -18.00
CA LEU A 51 -5.35 13.28 -19.00
C LEU A 51 -6.46 12.24 -19.23
N ALA A 52 -7.18 11.85 -18.17
CA ALA A 52 -8.40 11.04 -18.25
C ALA A 52 -9.55 11.65 -19.07
N LYS A 53 -9.48 12.94 -19.41
CA LYS A 53 -10.54 13.65 -20.16
C LYS A 53 -10.26 13.74 -21.66
N GLY A 54 -9.09 13.30 -22.17
CA GLY A 54 -8.66 13.38 -23.57
C GLY A 54 -7.81 12.18 -24.07
N VAL A 55 -7.16 12.32 -25.23
CA VAL A 55 -6.25 11.30 -25.83
C VAL A 55 -4.88 11.35 -25.16
N LEU A 56 -4.33 10.19 -24.76
CA LEU A 56 -3.02 10.03 -24.11
C LEU A 56 -1.85 10.57 -24.96
N PRO A 57 -1.20 11.70 -24.61
CA PRO A 57 0.07 12.10 -25.19
C PRO A 57 1.22 11.32 -24.52
N GLY A 58 2.34 11.12 -25.22
CA GLY A 58 3.54 10.48 -24.64
C GLY A 58 3.98 11.13 -23.33
N ILE A 59 4.47 10.34 -22.38
CA ILE A 59 4.89 10.78 -21.02
C ILE A 59 6.41 10.95 -21.01
N TYR A 60 6.93 12.02 -20.39
CA TYR A 60 8.36 12.25 -20.27
C TYR A 60 8.97 11.32 -19.24
N VAL A 61 9.87 10.48 -19.73
CA VAL A 61 10.69 9.56 -18.94
C VAL A 61 11.96 10.29 -18.49
N ALA A 62 12.21 10.32 -17.18
CA ALA A 62 13.43 10.91 -16.64
C ALA A 62 14.54 9.85 -16.58
N ASP A 63 15.45 9.87 -17.54
CA ASP A 63 16.46 8.83 -17.70
C ASP A 63 17.58 8.81 -16.64
N LEU A 64 17.93 7.59 -16.23
CA LEU A 64 19.32 7.14 -16.08
C LEU A 64 19.92 6.98 -17.50
N PRO A 65 21.22 7.26 -17.71
CA PRO A 65 21.75 7.77 -18.99
C PRO A 65 21.92 6.77 -20.16
N ILE A 66 20.97 5.88 -20.47
CA ILE A 66 21.19 4.82 -21.49
C ILE A 66 20.04 4.54 -22.51
N TYR A 67 18.80 5.06 -22.41
CA TYR A 67 17.75 4.68 -23.39
C TYR A 67 16.90 5.86 -23.92
N PRO A 68 16.32 5.77 -25.14
CA PRO A 68 15.47 6.83 -25.70
C PRO A 68 14.07 6.88 -25.02
N PRO A 69 13.39 8.04 -25.01
CA PRO A 69 12.11 8.23 -24.32
C PRO A 69 11.00 7.32 -24.90
N GLY A 70 10.27 6.63 -24.02
CA GLY A 70 9.12 5.78 -24.37
C GLY A 70 7.77 6.46 -24.10
N SER A 71 6.72 6.03 -24.82
CA SER A 71 5.35 6.51 -24.66
C SER A 71 4.53 5.63 -23.71
N ALA A 72 3.70 6.25 -22.87
CA ALA A 72 2.73 5.53 -22.04
C ALA A 72 1.54 5.09 -22.89
N LYS A 73 1.02 3.88 -22.63
CA LYS A 73 0.04 3.22 -23.50
C LYS A 73 -1.40 3.35 -22.98
N ALA A 74 -1.61 3.29 -21.66
CA ALA A 74 -2.93 3.37 -21.03
C ALA A 74 -2.91 4.18 -19.72
N LEU A 75 -4.07 4.76 -19.35
CA LEU A 75 -4.33 5.43 -18.05
C LEU A 75 -5.54 4.78 -17.37
N HIS A 76 -5.31 4.11 -16.25
CA HIS A 76 -6.30 3.41 -15.44
C HIS A 76 -6.77 4.30 -14.29
N ILE A 77 -8.02 4.17 -13.86
CA ILE A 77 -8.62 4.97 -12.79
C ILE A 77 -9.30 4.02 -11.81
N HIS A 78 -8.94 4.11 -10.53
CA HIS A 78 -9.49 3.29 -9.46
C HIS A 78 -9.99 4.19 -8.32
N ASP A 79 -10.94 3.70 -7.53
CA ASP A 79 -11.29 4.34 -6.26
C ASP A 79 -10.78 3.43 -5.12
N VAL A 80 -9.92 3.99 -4.26
CA VAL A 80 -9.31 3.27 -3.14
C VAL A 80 -9.73 3.89 -1.80
N PRO A 81 -10.04 3.07 -0.78
CA PRO A 81 -10.54 3.56 0.51
C PRO A 81 -9.44 4.21 1.37
N GLU A 82 -8.17 3.91 1.09
CA GLU A 82 -7.02 4.39 1.85
C GLU A 82 -5.90 4.81 0.91
N THR A 83 -5.29 5.95 1.21
CA THR A 83 -4.09 6.46 0.51
C THR A 83 -3.06 6.93 1.52
N MET A 84 -1.82 7.08 1.07
CA MET A 84 -0.74 7.65 1.85
C MET A 84 -0.29 8.98 1.24
N GLU A 85 -0.17 9.99 2.09
CA GLU A 85 0.36 11.31 1.77
C GLU A 85 1.81 11.43 2.26
N ILE A 86 2.68 11.86 1.35
CA ILE A 86 4.10 12.05 1.57
C ILE A 86 4.45 13.51 1.28
N ILE A 87 5.13 14.17 2.22
CA ILE A 87 5.55 15.57 2.12
C ILE A 87 7.06 15.66 2.37
N THR A 88 7.82 16.21 1.42
CA THR A 88 9.27 16.41 1.55
C THR A 88 9.64 17.71 2.30
N GLU A 89 10.91 17.90 2.63
CA GLU A 89 11.42 19.11 3.31
C GLU A 89 11.24 20.42 2.51
N THR A 90 11.29 20.36 1.19
CA THR A 90 10.95 21.49 0.30
C THR A 90 9.44 21.67 0.14
N GLY A 91 8.64 20.75 0.67
CA GLY A 91 7.18 20.83 0.67
C GLY A 91 6.52 20.20 -0.56
N LYS A 92 7.25 19.42 -1.37
CA LYS A 92 6.64 18.61 -2.45
C LYS A 92 5.71 17.58 -1.81
N ARG A 93 4.51 17.43 -2.38
CA ARG A 93 3.46 16.57 -1.84
C ARG A 93 3.09 15.53 -2.89
N LEU A 94 3.04 14.27 -2.47
CA LEU A 94 2.59 13.16 -3.30
C LEU A 94 1.60 12.30 -2.51
N GLN A 95 0.49 11.94 -3.13
CA GLN A 95 -0.53 11.09 -2.53
C GLN A 95 -0.70 9.84 -3.39
N THR A 96 -0.55 8.67 -2.78
CA THR A 96 -0.45 7.38 -3.48
C THR A 96 -1.17 6.28 -2.72
N THR A 97 -1.38 5.12 -3.34
CA THR A 97 -1.72 3.89 -2.63
C THR A 97 -0.57 3.41 -1.75
N LEU A 98 -0.87 2.61 -0.74
CA LEU A 98 0.09 2.15 0.27
C LEU A 98 1.30 1.42 -0.35
N ASN A 99 1.07 0.62 -1.37
CA ASN A 99 2.09 -0.19 -2.05
C ASN A 99 2.80 0.52 -3.21
N HIS A 100 2.48 1.80 -3.48
CA HIS A 100 3.08 2.54 -4.58
C HIS A 100 4.60 2.74 -4.38
N PRO A 101 5.47 2.27 -5.28
CA PRO A 101 6.92 2.34 -5.09
C PRO A 101 7.48 3.73 -5.43
N LEU A 102 8.28 4.29 -4.50
CA LEU A 102 9.06 5.52 -4.70
C LEU A 102 10.55 5.24 -4.61
N MET A 103 11.34 5.92 -5.44
CA MET A 103 12.80 5.76 -5.43
C MET A 103 13.39 6.45 -4.20
N THR A 104 14.03 5.69 -3.32
CA THR A 104 14.81 6.18 -2.17
C THR A 104 16.30 5.88 -2.34
N GLU A 105 17.14 6.36 -1.43
CA GLU A 105 18.56 5.96 -1.38
C GLU A 105 18.77 4.44 -1.16
N ARG A 106 17.73 3.73 -0.69
CA ARG A 106 17.71 2.27 -0.51
C ARG A 106 17.06 1.55 -1.71
N GLY A 107 16.79 2.28 -2.80
CA GLY A 107 16.07 1.77 -3.97
C GLY A 107 14.55 1.98 -3.88
N TRP A 108 13.80 1.24 -4.69
CA TRP A 108 12.33 1.34 -4.76
C TRP A 108 11.69 0.88 -3.45
N THR A 109 11.05 1.82 -2.76
CA THR A 109 10.43 1.60 -1.46
C THR A 109 8.95 1.95 -1.57
N ALA A 110 8.07 1.03 -1.21
CA ALA A 110 6.63 1.28 -1.16
C ALA A 110 6.30 2.46 -0.23
N ALA A 111 5.30 3.25 -0.59
CA ALA A 111 4.89 4.43 0.14
C ALA A 111 4.71 4.12 1.64
N GLU A 112 4.04 3.00 1.97
CA GLU A 112 3.76 2.57 3.34
C GLU A 112 4.98 2.32 4.22
N LYS A 113 6.14 2.07 3.63
CA LYS A 113 7.39 1.80 4.33
C LYS A 113 8.19 3.08 4.61
N LEU A 114 7.79 4.21 4.04
CA LEU A 114 8.50 5.47 4.20
C LEU A 114 8.24 6.08 5.57
N LYS A 115 9.31 6.54 6.21
CA LYS A 115 9.26 7.26 7.48
C LYS A 115 9.73 8.70 7.29
N PRO A 116 9.33 9.63 8.18
CA PRO A 116 10.01 10.93 8.27
C PRO A 116 11.53 10.73 8.40
N GLU A 117 12.31 11.59 7.74
CA GLU A 117 13.77 11.53 7.53
C GLU A 117 14.28 10.60 6.41
N ASP A 118 13.48 9.68 5.87
CA ASP A 118 13.90 8.90 4.69
C ASP A 118 14.08 9.82 3.47
N ARG A 119 15.01 9.49 2.56
CA ARG A 119 15.38 10.36 1.43
C ARG A 119 14.84 9.81 0.11
N VAL A 120 13.99 10.59 -0.57
CA VAL A 120 13.37 10.25 -1.86
C VAL A 120 14.02 11.00 -3.01
N LYS A 121 14.16 10.36 -4.16
CA LYS A 121 14.75 10.95 -5.36
C LYS A 121 13.82 12.02 -5.94
N THR A 122 14.35 13.20 -6.23
CA THR A 122 13.58 14.30 -6.81
C THR A 122 14.27 14.91 -8.03
N ILE A 123 13.46 15.44 -8.94
CA ILE A 123 13.95 16.06 -10.18
C ILE A 123 14.13 17.57 -10.00
N ARG A 124 15.20 18.10 -10.60
CA ARG A 124 15.57 19.54 -10.54
C ARG A 124 15.27 20.31 -11.82
N TRP A 125 14.97 19.61 -12.91
CA TRP A 125 14.74 20.20 -14.21
C TRP A 125 13.69 19.43 -15.01
N ILE A 126 12.78 20.15 -15.64
CA ILE A 126 11.73 19.60 -16.52
C ILE A 126 11.93 20.22 -17.90
N PRO A 127 11.91 19.43 -18.99
CA PRO A 127 11.99 19.95 -20.35
C PRO A 127 10.84 20.92 -20.67
N SER A 128 11.05 21.75 -21.69
CA SER A 128 10.08 22.74 -22.14
C SER A 128 9.39 22.31 -23.44
N PRO A 129 8.07 22.51 -23.56
CA PRO A 129 7.39 22.41 -24.85
C PRO A 129 7.86 23.46 -25.84
N THR A 130 7.88 23.06 -27.11
CA THR A 130 8.22 23.95 -28.23
C THR A 130 6.99 24.57 -28.89
N GLN A 131 5.79 24.01 -28.70
CA GLN A 131 4.56 24.44 -29.36
C GLN A 131 3.66 25.28 -28.44
N TYR A 132 3.10 26.37 -28.97
CA TYR A 132 2.09 27.18 -28.29
C TYR A 132 0.73 26.47 -28.29
N VAL A 133 0.00 26.58 -27.17
CA VAL A 133 -1.32 25.93 -27.02
C VAL A 133 -2.38 26.77 -27.74
N VAL A 134 -3.19 26.13 -28.59
CA VAL A 134 -4.32 26.77 -29.28
C VAL A 134 -5.45 27.04 -28.28
N VAL A 135 -6.10 28.20 -28.40
CA VAL A 135 -7.32 28.50 -27.66
C VAL A 135 -8.49 27.85 -28.40
N SER A 136 -8.91 26.66 -27.95
CA SER A 136 -9.97 25.86 -28.60
C SER A 136 -11.38 26.13 -28.06
N ASP A 137 -11.59 27.26 -27.37
CA ASP A 137 -12.81 27.53 -26.62
C ASP A 137 -13.93 28.04 -27.55
N THR A 138 -14.93 27.21 -27.81
CA THR A 138 -16.21 27.63 -28.39
C THR A 138 -17.09 28.27 -27.33
N ILE A 139 -17.19 29.59 -27.34
CA ILE A 139 -18.08 30.34 -26.46
C ILE A 139 -19.49 30.25 -27.03
N ASN A 140 -20.29 29.32 -26.49
CA ASN A 140 -21.68 29.11 -26.87
C ASN A 140 -22.58 30.14 -26.18
N VAL A 141 -22.50 31.41 -26.62
CA VAL A 141 -23.34 32.48 -26.04
C VAL A 141 -24.30 33.02 -27.07
N VAL A 142 -25.50 32.45 -27.05
CA VAL A 142 -26.69 33.01 -27.69
C VAL A 142 -27.01 34.35 -26.99
N ARG A 143 -26.91 35.46 -27.73
CA ARG A 143 -27.28 36.85 -27.36
C ARG A 143 -26.30 37.63 -26.45
N LEU A 144 -25.28 38.26 -27.06
CA LEU A 144 -24.57 39.42 -26.50
C LEU A 144 -24.46 40.54 -27.55
N TRP A 145 -24.49 41.81 -27.10
CA TRP A 145 -24.36 42.99 -27.96
C TRP A 145 -22.91 43.27 -28.41
N THR A 146 -21.91 42.70 -27.72
CA THR A 146 -20.47 42.78 -28.07
C THR A 146 -19.74 41.48 -27.67
N GLN A 147 -19.26 40.73 -28.66
CA GLN A 147 -18.44 39.54 -28.43
C GLN A 147 -16.96 39.93 -28.25
N PRO A 148 -16.27 39.47 -27.19
CA PRO A 148 -14.84 39.70 -27.06
C PRO A 148 -14.08 38.93 -28.15
N VAL A 149 -13.01 39.53 -28.67
CA VAL A 149 -12.09 38.86 -29.60
C VAL A 149 -11.36 37.77 -28.83
N MET A 150 -11.41 36.52 -29.31
CA MET A 150 -10.68 35.45 -28.66
C MET A 150 -9.27 35.34 -29.25
N PRO A 151 -8.21 35.34 -28.42
CA PRO A 151 -6.87 35.06 -28.90
C PRO A 151 -6.81 33.66 -29.52
N LYS A 152 -5.95 33.48 -30.53
CA LYS A 152 -5.80 32.18 -31.21
C LYS A 152 -4.92 31.20 -30.42
N PHE A 153 -3.94 31.72 -29.69
CA PHE A 153 -2.95 30.93 -28.95
C PHE A 153 -2.73 31.51 -27.56
N TRP A 154 -2.28 30.66 -26.63
CA TRP A 154 -1.76 31.06 -25.34
C TRP A 154 -0.35 31.63 -25.48
N ASP A 155 -0.27 32.93 -25.75
CA ASP A 155 0.99 33.67 -25.88
C ASP A 155 1.48 34.27 -24.54
N GLU A 156 2.62 34.96 -24.56
CA GLU A 156 3.20 35.57 -23.36
C GLU A 156 2.29 36.65 -22.75
N GLN A 157 1.54 37.39 -23.56
CA GLN A 157 0.68 38.47 -23.07
C GLN A 157 -0.55 37.91 -22.34
N LEU A 158 -1.17 36.86 -22.90
CA LEU A 158 -2.26 36.14 -22.27
C LEU A 158 -1.77 35.41 -21.01
N GLY A 159 -0.59 34.80 -21.06
CA GLY A 159 0.05 34.17 -19.90
C GLY A 159 0.25 35.16 -18.73
N GLU A 160 0.85 36.32 -18.99
CA GLU A 160 1.06 37.37 -17.98
C GLU A 160 -0.26 37.87 -17.37
N LEU A 161 -1.28 38.09 -18.21
CA LEU A 161 -2.62 38.51 -17.77
C LEU A 161 -3.29 37.48 -16.86
N PHE A 162 -3.22 36.18 -17.19
CA PHE A 162 -3.75 35.12 -16.34
C PHE A 162 -3.00 34.97 -15.03
N GLY A 163 -1.68 35.18 -15.04
CA GLY A 163 -0.87 35.24 -13.82
C GLY A 163 -1.37 36.32 -12.87
N ILE A 164 -1.58 37.54 -13.39
CA ILE A 164 -2.14 38.66 -12.63
C ILE A 164 -3.57 38.35 -12.16
N PHE A 165 -4.38 37.73 -13.03
CA PHE A 165 -5.77 37.38 -12.71
C PHE A 165 -5.90 36.35 -11.59
N ILE A 166 -5.00 35.37 -11.52
CA ILE A 166 -5.00 34.40 -10.42
C ILE A 166 -4.66 35.06 -9.09
N ALA A 167 -3.78 36.07 -9.09
CA ALA A 167 -3.47 36.82 -7.89
C ALA A 167 -4.63 37.75 -7.50
N GLU A 168 -4.93 38.74 -8.35
CA GLU A 168 -5.77 39.91 -8.01
C GLU A 168 -7.17 39.90 -8.64
N GLY A 169 -7.42 38.95 -9.53
CA GLY A 169 -8.63 38.87 -10.34
C GLY A 169 -9.77 38.10 -9.70
N THR A 170 -10.99 38.45 -10.12
CA THR A 170 -12.22 37.73 -9.79
C THR A 170 -13.15 37.73 -11.01
N ALA A 171 -13.64 36.55 -11.38
CA ALA A 171 -14.69 36.39 -12.39
C ALA A 171 -16.07 36.32 -11.70
N GLY A 172 -16.99 37.18 -12.13
CA GLY A 172 -18.41 37.12 -11.79
C GLY A 172 -19.23 36.48 -12.91
N LYS A 173 -20.57 36.64 -12.88
CA LYS A 173 -21.45 36.10 -13.95
C LYS A 173 -21.29 36.83 -15.29
N ASP A 174 -21.21 38.15 -15.26
CA ASP A 174 -21.18 38.98 -16.47
C ASP A 174 -20.01 39.98 -16.50
N ARG A 175 -19.05 39.84 -15.57
CA ARG A 175 -17.97 40.80 -15.37
C ARG A 175 -16.71 40.15 -14.83
N VAL A 176 -15.56 40.71 -15.20
CA VAL A 176 -14.24 40.40 -14.64
C VAL A 176 -13.73 41.66 -13.95
N PHE A 177 -13.17 41.54 -12.75
CA PHE A 177 -12.57 42.67 -12.07
C PHE A 177 -11.29 42.31 -11.34
N PHE A 178 -10.40 43.29 -11.20
CA PHE A 178 -9.12 43.20 -10.51
C PHE A 178 -9.12 44.19 -9.36
N THR A 179 -8.69 43.76 -8.18
CA THR A 179 -8.47 44.67 -7.05
C THR A 179 -7.00 45.06 -7.06
N ILE A 180 -6.70 46.35 -7.14
CA ILE A 180 -5.33 46.85 -7.28
C ILE A 180 -5.11 47.93 -6.22
N GLU A 181 -3.94 47.98 -5.59
CA GLU A 181 -3.63 49.06 -4.64
C GLU A 181 -3.41 50.39 -5.39
N SER A 182 -3.76 51.52 -4.77
CA SER A 182 -3.71 52.83 -5.44
C SER A 182 -2.32 53.24 -5.94
N HIS A 183 -1.25 52.58 -5.49
CA HIS A 183 0.13 52.86 -5.89
C HIS A 183 0.72 51.87 -6.91
N GLU A 184 -0.09 50.92 -7.39
CA GLU A 184 0.32 49.89 -8.37
C GLU A 184 -0.16 50.26 -9.80
N GLU A 185 0.13 51.50 -10.23
CA GLU A 185 -0.27 51.98 -11.56
C GLU A 185 0.35 51.16 -12.71
N GLU A 186 1.58 50.66 -12.53
CA GLU A 186 2.26 49.78 -13.50
C GLU A 186 1.50 48.46 -13.70
N LEU A 187 0.91 47.90 -12.63
CA LEU A 187 0.09 46.69 -12.68
C LEU A 187 -1.25 46.98 -13.37
N ALA A 188 -1.88 48.12 -13.07
CA ALA A 188 -3.10 48.55 -13.74
C ALA A 188 -2.88 48.76 -15.25
N ALA A 189 -1.73 49.31 -15.65
CA ALA A 189 -1.35 49.46 -17.05
C ALA A 189 -1.12 48.10 -17.74
N ALA A 190 -0.48 47.14 -17.06
CA ALA A 190 -0.29 45.78 -17.56
C ALA A 190 -1.63 45.05 -17.79
N ILE A 191 -2.58 45.16 -16.85
CA ILE A 191 -3.92 44.57 -17.01
C ILE A 191 -4.66 45.21 -18.19
N ARG A 192 -4.64 46.54 -18.31
CA ARG A 192 -5.27 47.23 -19.45
C ARG A 192 -4.68 46.76 -20.77
N LYS A 193 -3.35 46.67 -20.87
CA LYS A 193 -2.66 46.17 -22.05
C LYS A 193 -3.04 44.73 -22.39
N GLY A 194 -3.11 43.85 -21.40
CA GLY A 194 -3.54 42.45 -21.61
C GLY A 194 -5.00 42.35 -22.06
N MET A 195 -5.89 43.23 -21.58
CA MET A 195 -7.31 43.22 -21.96
C MET A 195 -7.58 43.73 -23.38
N VAL A 196 -6.62 44.44 -24.00
CA VAL A 196 -6.68 44.82 -25.42
C VAL A 196 -6.76 43.59 -26.33
N ILE A 197 -6.18 42.45 -25.93
CA ILE A 197 -6.25 41.17 -26.67
C ILE A 197 -7.71 40.76 -26.91
N PHE A 198 -8.60 41.07 -25.96
CA PHE A 198 -10.03 40.75 -26.04
C PHE A 198 -10.87 41.82 -26.73
N GLY A 199 -10.28 42.96 -27.10
CA GLY A 199 -11.00 44.11 -27.62
C GLY A 199 -11.97 44.73 -26.61
N VAL A 200 -11.71 44.58 -25.30
CA VAL A 200 -12.58 45.09 -24.23
C VAL A 200 -11.89 46.21 -23.46
N GLU A 201 -12.57 47.34 -23.30
CA GLU A 201 -12.13 48.43 -22.43
C GLU A 201 -12.76 48.32 -21.04
N GLY A 202 -11.95 48.58 -20.00
CA GLY A 202 -12.39 48.56 -18.61
C GLY A 202 -12.34 49.95 -17.98
N TYR A 203 -13.16 50.15 -16.96
CA TYR A 203 -13.20 51.40 -16.19
C TYR A 203 -12.79 51.15 -14.74
N THR A 204 -12.25 52.19 -14.09
CA THR A 204 -11.80 52.12 -12.71
C THR A 204 -12.90 52.61 -11.78
N VAL A 205 -13.21 51.84 -10.74
CA VAL A 205 -14.14 52.21 -9.67
C VAL A 205 -13.36 52.36 -8.35
N PRO A 206 -13.39 53.53 -7.69
CA PRO A 206 -12.77 53.68 -6.37
C PRO A 206 -13.56 52.88 -5.32
N LYS A 207 -12.87 52.11 -4.47
CA LYS A 207 -13.51 51.33 -3.41
C LYS A 207 -13.63 52.17 -2.14
N SER A 208 -14.85 52.45 -1.69
CA SER A 208 -15.08 53.29 -0.51
C SER A 208 -14.34 52.76 0.74
N GLY A 209 -13.53 53.63 1.37
CA GLY A 209 -12.85 53.36 2.64
C GLY A 209 -11.54 52.55 2.60
N LYS A 210 -10.98 52.22 1.42
CA LYS A 210 -9.65 51.56 1.29
C LYS A 210 -8.82 52.20 0.18
N HIS A 211 -7.49 52.24 0.33
CA HIS A 211 -6.53 52.65 -0.72
C HIS A 211 -6.43 51.61 -1.87
N CYS A 212 -7.57 51.19 -2.41
CA CYS A 212 -7.67 50.19 -3.46
C CYS A 212 -8.60 50.68 -4.57
N ASN A 213 -8.17 50.50 -5.81
CA ASN A 213 -8.95 50.73 -7.01
C ASN A 213 -9.45 49.38 -7.53
N VAL A 214 -10.69 49.33 -8.04
CA VAL A 214 -11.23 48.15 -8.72
C VAL A 214 -11.27 48.44 -10.21
N LEU A 215 -10.47 47.72 -10.99
CA LEU A 215 -10.51 47.79 -12.45
C LEU A 215 -11.53 46.77 -12.96
N ARG A 216 -12.57 47.23 -13.64
CA ARG A 216 -13.74 46.41 -14.00
C ARG A 216 -13.95 46.34 -15.52
N PHE A 217 -14.25 45.13 -15.99
CA PHE A 217 -14.53 44.79 -17.39
C PHE A 217 -15.89 44.06 -17.46
N ASP A 218 -16.90 44.73 -18.00
CA ASP A 218 -18.26 44.20 -18.09
C ASP A 218 -18.46 43.49 -19.43
N ASN A 219 -18.08 42.21 -19.49
CA ASN A 219 -18.32 41.36 -20.65
C ASN A 219 -18.57 39.92 -20.18
N ARG A 220 -19.73 39.36 -20.55
CA ARG A 220 -20.13 38.01 -20.15
C ARG A 220 -19.29 36.91 -20.80
N GLY A 221 -18.93 37.05 -22.09
CA GLY A 221 -18.05 36.09 -22.76
C GLY A 221 -16.64 36.08 -22.14
N LEU A 222 -16.15 37.25 -21.73
CA LEU A 222 -14.88 37.38 -20.99
C LEU A 222 -14.99 36.72 -19.60
N ALA A 223 -16.09 36.95 -18.88
CA ALA A 223 -16.33 36.36 -17.57
C ALA A 223 -16.42 34.83 -17.62
N GLU A 224 -17.05 34.29 -18.66
CA GLU A 224 -17.16 32.85 -18.91
C GLU A 224 -15.79 32.23 -19.25
N PHE A 225 -15.01 32.90 -20.11
CA PHE A 225 -13.65 32.48 -20.47
C PHE A 225 -12.71 32.43 -19.26
N PHE A 226 -12.63 33.52 -18.47
CA PHE A 226 -11.81 33.53 -17.26
C PHE A 226 -12.35 32.58 -16.18
N GLY A 227 -13.68 32.46 -16.07
CA GLY A 227 -14.34 31.55 -15.14
C GLY A 227 -14.08 30.07 -15.42
N LYS A 228 -13.78 29.69 -16.66
CA LYS A 228 -13.41 28.31 -17.02
C LYS A 228 -12.12 27.85 -16.36
N TYR A 229 -11.16 28.77 -16.20
CA TYR A 229 -9.82 28.47 -15.70
C TYR A 229 -9.58 28.99 -14.26
N TRP A 230 -10.62 29.49 -13.59
CA TRP A 230 -10.52 30.10 -12.27
C TRP A 230 -11.64 29.66 -11.35
N SER A 231 -11.28 29.29 -10.12
CA SER A 231 -12.21 28.96 -9.05
C SER A 231 -11.91 29.80 -7.82
N ARG A 232 -12.98 30.29 -7.17
CA ARG A 232 -12.88 31.02 -5.91
C ARG A 232 -12.46 30.12 -4.74
N VAL A 233 -12.75 28.82 -4.84
CA VAL A 233 -12.56 27.84 -3.74
C VAL A 233 -11.23 27.11 -3.87
N ASP A 234 -10.84 26.75 -5.10
CA ASP A 234 -9.61 26.00 -5.38
C ASP A 234 -8.85 26.64 -6.55
N LYS A 235 -8.08 27.70 -6.28
CA LYS A 235 -7.23 28.33 -7.30
C LYS A 235 -6.11 27.36 -7.70
N ARG A 236 -5.89 27.22 -9.01
CA ARG A 236 -4.86 26.37 -9.61
C ARG A 236 -4.28 27.03 -10.86
N VAL A 237 -3.13 26.56 -11.33
CA VAL A 237 -2.53 26.97 -12.61
C VAL A 237 -3.38 26.42 -13.76
N PRO A 238 -3.77 27.24 -14.75
CA PRO A 238 -4.54 26.74 -15.90
C PRO A 238 -3.77 25.66 -16.67
N THR A 239 -4.46 24.58 -17.06
CA THR A 239 -3.87 23.49 -17.86
C THR A 239 -3.19 23.97 -19.13
N PRO A 240 -3.75 24.94 -19.89
CA PRO A 240 -3.04 25.49 -21.04
C PRO A 240 -1.68 26.09 -20.70
N ILE A 241 -1.53 26.72 -19.53
CA ILE A 241 -0.24 27.24 -19.06
C ILE A 241 0.73 26.10 -18.73
N LEU A 242 0.25 25.02 -18.10
CA LEU A 242 1.07 23.82 -17.82
C LEU A 242 1.60 23.17 -19.11
N MET A 243 0.84 23.23 -20.20
CA MET A 243 1.23 22.71 -21.52
C MET A 243 2.04 23.69 -22.39
N SER A 244 2.14 24.96 -21.99
CA SER A 244 2.75 26.00 -22.82
C SER A 244 4.29 26.04 -22.74
N PRO A 245 4.97 26.68 -23.72
CA PRO A 245 6.42 26.88 -23.70
C PRO A 245 6.91 27.71 -22.53
N ASN A 246 8.21 27.64 -22.23
CA ASN A 246 8.83 28.37 -21.12
C ASN A 246 8.65 29.89 -21.20
N THR A 247 8.48 30.48 -22.39
CA THR A 247 8.24 31.92 -22.55
C THR A 247 6.89 32.33 -21.95
N VAL A 248 5.85 31.57 -22.25
CA VAL A 248 4.48 31.76 -21.74
C VAL A 248 4.41 31.47 -20.25
N VAL A 249 5.05 30.38 -19.80
CA VAL A 249 5.12 30.05 -18.36
C VAL A 249 5.87 31.13 -17.59
N ALA A 250 6.97 31.66 -18.11
CA ALA A 250 7.71 32.74 -17.47
C ALA A 250 6.85 34.01 -17.34
N ALA A 251 6.08 34.35 -18.37
CA ALA A 251 5.15 35.48 -18.36
C ALA A 251 4.04 35.29 -17.30
N PHE A 252 3.45 34.09 -17.25
CA PHE A 252 2.47 33.72 -16.23
C PHE A 252 3.03 33.83 -14.80
N LEU A 253 4.21 33.25 -14.56
CA LEU A 253 4.87 33.33 -13.25
C LEU A 253 5.18 34.79 -12.90
N ARG A 254 5.64 35.60 -13.85
CA ARG A 254 5.87 37.03 -13.63
C ARG A 254 4.60 37.73 -13.18
N GLY A 255 3.47 37.50 -13.84
CA GLY A 255 2.17 38.06 -13.45
C GLY A 255 1.72 37.61 -12.06
N ALA A 256 1.85 36.32 -11.74
CA ALA A 256 1.47 35.76 -10.44
C ALA A 256 2.33 36.30 -9.28
N PHE A 257 3.66 36.40 -9.48
CA PHE A 257 4.57 37.00 -8.51
C PHE A 257 4.42 38.53 -8.44
N GLU A 258 3.89 39.18 -9.49
CA GLU A 258 3.61 40.61 -9.44
C GLU A 258 2.42 40.94 -8.55
N GLY A 259 1.34 40.14 -8.55
CA GLY A 259 0.24 40.36 -7.60
C GLY A 259 0.63 39.92 -6.18
N ASP A 260 0.68 38.61 -5.96
CA ASP A 260 0.81 38.02 -4.61
C ASP A 260 2.26 37.86 -4.12
N GLY A 261 3.25 38.15 -4.96
CA GLY A 261 4.66 37.94 -4.68
C GLY A 261 5.40 39.18 -4.17
N PHE A 262 6.47 38.95 -3.40
CA PHE A 262 7.33 40.01 -2.90
C PHE A 262 8.79 39.57 -2.71
N ALA A 263 9.69 40.53 -2.87
CA ALA A 263 11.11 40.39 -2.59
C ALA A 263 11.42 41.03 -1.23
N ARG A 264 11.98 40.28 -0.26
CA ARG A 264 12.31 40.78 1.08
C ARG A 264 13.75 40.51 1.47
N LYS A 265 14.38 41.49 2.11
CA LYS A 265 15.72 41.41 2.71
C LYS A 265 15.60 41.52 4.24
N ALA A 266 15.97 40.49 5.00
CA ALA A 266 16.03 40.49 6.47
C ALA A 266 17.20 39.61 6.95
N ASN A 267 17.80 39.88 8.13
CA ASN A 267 19.09 39.31 8.57
C ASN A 267 19.31 37.79 8.36
N ASN A 268 18.26 36.95 8.44
CA ASN A 268 18.32 35.50 8.18
C ASN A 268 17.32 35.02 7.09
N TYR A 269 16.68 35.95 6.38
CA TYR A 269 15.55 35.70 5.47
C TYR A 269 15.64 36.63 4.25
N HIS A 270 16.47 36.24 3.28
CA HIS A 270 16.62 36.93 2.00
C HIS A 270 16.07 36.02 0.89
N GLY A 271 15.18 36.54 0.04
CA GLY A 271 14.61 35.75 -1.05
C GLY A 271 13.39 36.37 -1.69
N VAL A 272 12.83 35.63 -2.65
CA VAL A 272 11.55 35.93 -3.31
C VAL A 272 10.49 35.02 -2.73
N PHE A 273 9.31 35.56 -2.44
CA PHE A 273 8.23 34.85 -1.79
C PHE A 273 6.92 35.04 -2.57
N LEU A 274 6.10 34.00 -2.63
CA LEU A 274 4.73 34.03 -3.13
C LEU A 274 3.80 33.51 -2.04
N LYS A 275 2.78 34.29 -1.68
CA LYS A 275 1.80 33.91 -0.64
C LYS A 275 0.49 33.51 -1.29
N SER A 276 -0.13 32.44 -0.78
CA SER A 276 -1.48 32.08 -1.18
C SER A 276 -2.20 31.31 -0.08
N LYS A 277 -3.53 31.41 -0.06
CA LYS A 277 -4.40 30.54 0.76
C LYS A 277 -4.58 29.16 0.13
N HIS A 278 -4.34 29.06 -1.18
CA HIS A 278 -4.53 27.83 -1.95
C HIS A 278 -3.18 27.13 -2.10
N ARG A 279 -3.00 26.04 -1.35
CA ARG A 279 -1.74 25.27 -1.35
C ARG A 279 -1.44 24.63 -2.71
N LYS A 280 -2.47 24.09 -3.36
CA LYS A 280 -2.37 23.44 -4.68
C LYS A 280 -1.78 24.37 -5.75
N LEU A 281 -2.19 25.64 -5.76
CA LEU A 281 -1.57 26.66 -6.61
C LEU A 281 -0.06 26.80 -6.38
N LEU A 282 0.38 26.80 -5.11
CA LEU A 282 1.80 26.91 -4.79
C LEU A 282 2.58 25.64 -5.16
N GLU A 283 1.98 24.45 -5.03
CA GLU A 283 2.57 23.16 -5.44
C GLU A 283 2.78 23.10 -6.97
N GLU A 284 1.80 23.57 -7.74
CA GLU A 284 1.90 23.65 -9.21
C GLU A 284 2.91 24.73 -9.64
N VAL A 285 2.93 25.89 -8.98
CA VAL A 285 3.96 26.93 -9.21
C VAL A 285 5.36 26.42 -8.84
N GLN A 286 5.51 25.68 -7.74
CA GLN A 286 6.78 25.05 -7.36
C GLN A 286 7.27 24.10 -8.46
N THR A 287 6.36 23.33 -9.06
CA THR A 287 6.68 22.42 -10.17
C THR A 287 7.08 23.19 -11.44
N LEU A 288 6.38 24.28 -11.79
CA LEU A 288 6.73 25.13 -12.94
C LEU A 288 8.10 25.80 -12.79
N LEU A 289 8.49 26.19 -11.58
CA LEU A 289 9.81 26.79 -11.33
C LEU A 289 10.97 25.82 -11.66
N LEU A 290 10.75 24.50 -11.59
CA LEU A 290 11.74 23.49 -11.98
C LEU A 290 12.09 23.55 -13.47
N ARG A 291 11.17 23.99 -14.35
CA ARG A 291 11.48 24.22 -15.79
C ARG A 291 12.60 25.23 -16.01
N PHE A 292 12.76 26.14 -15.05
CA PHE A 292 13.81 27.17 -15.07
C PHE A 292 15.01 26.79 -14.20
N GLY A 293 15.04 25.57 -13.65
CA GLY A 293 16.05 25.14 -12.67
C GLY A 293 16.02 25.98 -11.39
N ILE A 294 14.82 26.47 -11.01
CA ILE A 294 14.59 27.28 -9.82
C ILE A 294 13.93 26.39 -8.76
N THR A 295 14.72 25.98 -7.77
CA THR A 295 14.20 25.24 -6.61
C THR A 295 13.51 26.19 -5.64
N SER A 296 12.38 25.78 -5.06
CA SER A 296 11.64 26.59 -4.08
C SER A 296 11.13 25.72 -2.93
N ARG A 297 10.84 26.34 -1.77
CA ARG A 297 10.32 25.66 -0.58
C ARG A 297 8.95 26.23 -0.18
N ILE A 298 7.95 25.36 -0.06
CA ILE A 298 6.62 25.70 0.46
C ILE A 298 6.62 25.54 1.98
N HIS A 299 6.18 26.58 2.69
CA HIS A 299 6.02 26.56 4.14
C HIS A 299 4.53 26.48 4.49
N GLY A 300 4.16 25.54 5.35
CA GLY A 300 2.81 25.38 5.91
C GLY A 300 2.81 25.62 7.42
N GLY A 301 1.96 26.54 7.88
CA GLY A 301 1.84 26.96 9.27
C GLY A 301 1.75 28.49 9.39
N PRO A 302 1.18 29.02 10.50
CA PRO A 302 0.94 30.45 10.64
C PRO A 302 2.28 31.20 10.66
N TYR A 303 2.55 31.97 9.61
CA TYR A 303 3.51 33.05 9.71
C TYR A 303 2.91 34.09 10.65
N ILE A 304 3.38 34.13 11.90
CA ILE A 304 3.10 35.24 12.81
C ILE A 304 3.79 36.46 12.22
N ILE A 305 3.08 37.21 11.38
CA ILE A 305 3.32 38.63 11.28
C ILE A 305 2.79 39.17 12.61
N ARG A 306 3.68 39.72 13.45
CA ARG A 306 3.24 40.51 14.60
C ARG A 306 2.24 41.56 14.08
N GLY A 307 0.97 41.37 14.41
CA GLY A 307 -0.14 42.24 14.02
C GLY A 307 -0.85 41.85 12.71
N GLY A 308 -1.76 40.88 12.75
CA GLY A 308 -2.72 40.64 11.66
C GLY A 308 -3.48 39.33 11.83
N ARG A 309 -4.82 39.37 11.80
CA ARG A 309 -5.75 38.28 12.12
C ARG A 309 -5.53 36.99 11.32
N ASP A 310 -5.83 35.87 11.99
CA ASP A 310 -5.85 34.50 11.50
C ASP A 310 -6.40 34.33 10.09
N SER A 311 -5.53 33.92 9.18
CA SER A 311 -5.91 33.03 8.08
C SER A 311 -4.68 32.21 7.69
N ALA A 312 -4.80 30.88 7.77
CA ALA A 312 -3.76 29.94 7.37
C ALA A 312 -3.37 30.23 5.91
N SER A 313 -2.20 30.85 5.73
CA SER A 313 -1.66 31.21 4.42
C SER A 313 -0.34 30.49 4.24
N TYR A 314 -0.19 29.85 3.09
CA TYR A 314 1.01 29.15 2.68
C TYR A 314 1.94 30.15 1.98
N ALA A 315 3.24 29.92 2.09
CA ALA A 315 4.24 30.74 1.42
C ALA A 315 5.27 29.88 0.70
N LEU A 316 5.39 30.09 -0.61
CA LEU A 316 6.48 29.55 -1.43
C LEU A 316 7.66 30.52 -1.34
N ALA A 317 8.84 30.00 -1.06
CA ALA A 317 10.06 30.79 -0.89
C ALA A 317 11.16 30.30 -1.85
N ILE A 318 11.74 31.24 -2.60
CA ILE A 318 12.90 31.06 -3.46
C ILE A 318 14.09 31.73 -2.76
N ARG A 319 15.10 30.94 -2.38
CA ARG A 319 16.29 31.39 -1.64
C ARG A 319 17.55 30.80 -2.25
N GLY A 320 18.68 31.47 -2.01
CA GLY A 320 19.97 31.11 -2.59
C GLY A 320 20.33 32.05 -3.74
N LYS A 321 21.61 32.42 -3.83
CA LYS A 321 22.09 33.43 -4.79
C LYS A 321 21.82 33.01 -6.22
N ASP A 322 22.22 31.79 -6.60
CA ASP A 322 22.12 31.31 -7.98
C ASP A 322 20.67 31.11 -8.42
N VAL A 323 19.84 30.55 -7.54
CA VAL A 323 18.42 30.31 -7.77
C VAL A 323 17.64 31.63 -7.88
N VAL A 324 17.92 32.61 -7.02
CA VAL A 324 17.31 33.95 -7.09
C VAL A 324 17.82 34.71 -8.33
N ASN A 325 19.07 34.50 -8.75
CA ASN A 325 19.58 35.08 -9.99
C ASN A 325 18.90 34.49 -11.23
N LYS A 326 18.70 33.16 -11.27
CA LYS A 326 17.88 32.50 -12.30
C LYS A 326 16.46 33.07 -12.34
N PHE A 327 15.84 33.33 -11.19
CA PHE A 327 14.53 33.99 -11.12
C PHE A 327 14.57 35.41 -11.70
N LYS A 328 15.60 36.20 -11.38
CA LYS A 328 15.79 37.55 -11.92
C LYS A 328 15.91 37.54 -13.45
N GLU A 329 16.74 36.65 -13.99
CA GLU A 329 17.05 36.59 -15.43
C GLU A 329 15.90 36.02 -16.26
N ARG A 330 15.23 34.98 -15.75
CA ARG A 330 14.25 34.20 -16.54
C ARG A 330 12.80 34.63 -16.33
N ILE A 331 12.44 35.16 -15.17
CA ILE A 331 11.04 35.50 -14.81
C ILE A 331 10.93 37.00 -14.51
N GLY A 332 11.60 37.46 -13.44
CA GLY A 332 11.59 38.85 -13.00
C GLY A 332 10.24 39.32 -12.42
N PHE A 333 10.10 40.65 -12.30
CA PHE A 333 8.87 41.34 -11.89
C PHE A 333 8.41 42.29 -12.99
N ILE A 334 7.15 42.73 -12.98
CA ILE A 334 6.67 43.81 -13.84
C ILE A 334 7.09 45.15 -13.23
N SER A 335 6.88 45.36 -11.92
CA SER A 335 7.12 46.67 -11.32
C SER A 335 8.60 47.02 -11.18
N THR A 336 8.92 48.27 -11.50
CA THR A 336 10.25 48.88 -11.32
C THR A 336 10.70 48.81 -9.86
N ARG A 337 9.77 49.04 -8.91
CA ARG A 337 10.01 48.97 -7.47
C ARG A 337 10.37 47.57 -7.01
N LYS A 338 9.69 46.53 -7.50
CA LYS A 338 9.97 45.13 -7.14
C LYS A 338 11.28 44.64 -7.79
N ARG A 339 11.58 45.05 -9.03
CA ARG A 339 12.87 44.80 -9.69
C ARG A 339 14.05 45.38 -8.90
N ALA A 340 13.99 46.66 -8.52
CA ALA A 340 15.05 47.29 -7.73
C ALA A 340 15.31 46.56 -6.39
N ARG A 341 14.24 46.10 -5.73
CA ARG A 341 14.34 45.27 -4.51
C ARG A 341 14.99 43.91 -4.78
N LEU A 342 14.63 43.25 -5.88
CA LEU A 342 15.23 41.98 -6.29
C LEU A 342 16.74 42.14 -6.55
N GLU A 343 17.15 43.21 -7.22
CA GLU A 343 18.57 43.51 -7.44
C GLU A 343 19.34 43.77 -6.15
N ALA A 344 18.73 44.51 -5.21
CA ALA A 344 19.32 44.77 -3.89
C ALA A 344 19.47 43.49 -3.05
N ILE A 345 18.64 42.47 -3.29
CA ILE A 345 18.75 41.14 -2.67
C ILE A 345 19.91 40.35 -3.29
N VAL A 346 20.00 40.29 -4.63
CA VAL A 346 21.08 39.59 -5.34
C VAL A 346 22.45 40.15 -4.93
N LYS A 347 22.59 41.48 -4.88
CA LYS A 347 23.81 42.18 -4.41
C LYS A 347 24.10 41.95 -2.92
N GLY A 348 23.10 41.55 -2.13
CA GLY A 348 23.21 41.34 -0.68
C GLY A 348 23.70 39.96 -0.25
N TYR A 349 23.79 38.97 -1.15
CA TYR A 349 24.28 37.62 -0.83
C TYR A 349 25.81 37.61 -0.68
N LYS A 350 26.30 37.47 0.56
CA LYS A 350 27.75 37.42 0.89
C LYS A 350 28.41 36.04 0.73
N ARG A 351 27.62 34.96 0.69
CA ARG A 351 28.07 33.57 0.45
C ARG A 351 27.05 32.85 -0.43
N ASN A 352 27.52 31.90 -1.24
CA ASN A 352 26.65 30.91 -1.86
C ASN A 352 26.12 30.01 -0.74
N LEU A 353 24.83 30.10 -0.43
CA LEU A 353 24.15 29.03 0.29
C LEU A 353 24.02 27.89 -0.71
N ILE A 354 24.93 26.91 -0.62
CA ILE A 354 24.86 25.65 -1.36
C ILE A 354 23.63 24.92 -0.81
N TYR A 355 22.50 25.00 -1.50
CA TYR A 355 21.45 24.02 -1.28
C TYR A 355 21.90 22.75 -2.00
N LEU A 356 22.42 21.81 -1.20
CA LEU A 356 22.71 20.39 -1.45
C LEU A 356 22.74 19.97 -2.93
N ASP A 357 23.88 19.52 -3.45
CA ASP A 357 24.03 18.90 -4.78
C ASP A 357 23.44 17.47 -4.89
N ASP A 358 22.56 17.09 -3.96
CA ASP A 358 22.08 15.71 -3.84
C ASP A 358 20.69 15.51 -4.50
N ASP A 359 20.57 14.56 -5.42
CA ASP A 359 19.30 14.20 -6.09
C ASP A 359 18.24 13.65 -5.13
N PHE A 360 18.62 13.38 -3.87
CA PHE A 360 17.75 12.86 -2.83
C PHE A 360 17.33 13.92 -1.80
N GLU A 361 16.03 13.97 -1.51
CA GLU A 361 15.41 14.91 -0.59
C GLU A 361 14.74 14.20 0.59
N LYS A 362 14.93 14.70 1.81
CA LYS A 362 14.31 14.14 3.02
C LYS A 362 12.79 14.29 3.04
N ILE A 363 12.11 13.24 3.48
CA ILE A 363 10.68 13.24 3.78
C ILE A 363 10.47 13.92 5.14
N LYS A 364 9.65 14.96 5.16
CA LYS A 364 9.26 15.66 6.38
C LYS A 364 8.09 14.97 7.08
N THR A 365 7.12 14.48 6.31
CA THR A 365 5.88 13.91 6.86
C THR A 365 5.39 12.77 5.98
N VAL A 366 4.95 11.68 6.62
CA VAL A 366 4.21 10.58 5.99
C VAL A 366 2.92 10.39 6.80
N ARG A 367 1.76 10.36 6.13
CA ARG A 367 0.46 10.25 6.78
C ARG A 367 -0.46 9.32 6.01
N LYS A 368 -1.12 8.41 6.72
CA LYS A 368 -2.22 7.64 6.17
C LYS A 368 -3.48 8.52 6.11
N LEU A 369 -4.18 8.48 4.99
CA LEU A 369 -5.43 9.19 4.75
C LEU A 369 -6.53 8.16 4.50
N GLU A 370 -7.51 8.14 5.41
CA GLU A 370 -8.72 7.33 5.28
C GLU A 370 -9.79 8.09 4.50
N GLY A 371 -10.47 7.41 3.59
CA GLY A 371 -11.52 7.96 2.74
C GLY A 371 -11.31 7.61 1.28
N TRP A 372 -12.41 7.34 0.57
CA TRP A 372 -12.39 7.00 -0.85
C TRP A 372 -11.72 8.11 -1.67
N GLN A 373 -10.62 7.76 -2.32
CA GLN A 373 -9.85 8.62 -3.21
C GLN A 373 -9.75 7.98 -4.58
N ARG A 374 -9.88 8.82 -5.61
CA ARG A 374 -9.67 8.41 -6.99
C ARG A 374 -8.17 8.40 -7.31
N VAL A 375 -7.62 7.22 -7.54
CA VAL A 375 -6.24 6.98 -7.94
C VAL A 375 -6.16 6.55 -9.39
N TYR A 376 -4.99 6.72 -9.97
CA TYR A 376 -4.71 6.64 -11.39
C TYR A 376 -3.43 5.81 -11.54
N ASP A 377 -3.41 4.92 -12.53
CA ASP A 377 -2.24 4.10 -12.88
C ASP A 377 -1.94 4.23 -14.38
N PHE A 378 -0.67 4.08 -14.77
CA PHE A 378 -0.23 4.20 -16.16
C PHE A 378 0.54 2.96 -16.59
N GLU A 379 0.27 2.49 -17.80
CA GLU A 379 1.10 1.46 -18.41
C GLU A 379 2.31 2.13 -19.08
N VAL A 380 3.49 1.99 -18.46
CA VAL A 380 4.78 2.46 -19.00
C VAL A 380 5.54 1.26 -19.54
N PRO A 381 6.21 1.33 -20.72
CA PRO A 381 7.05 0.24 -21.21
C PRO A 381 8.13 -0.12 -20.18
N THR A 382 8.14 -1.42 -19.82
CA THR A 382 8.98 -2.30 -18.97
C THR A 382 10.28 -1.84 -18.29
N THR A 383 10.78 -0.62 -18.50
CA THR A 383 12.05 -0.11 -17.93
C THR A 383 12.00 1.33 -17.42
N HIS A 384 10.85 2.01 -17.47
CA HIS A 384 10.84 3.46 -17.30
C HIS A 384 10.07 3.94 -16.06
N SER A 385 10.81 4.64 -15.20
CA SER A 385 10.29 5.41 -14.07
C SER A 385 9.66 6.70 -14.56
N PHE A 386 8.56 7.13 -13.95
CA PHE A 386 7.92 8.42 -14.27
C PHE A 386 7.91 9.36 -13.07
N PHE A 387 7.80 10.65 -13.37
CA PHE A 387 7.79 11.72 -12.37
C PHE A 387 6.35 12.09 -12.00
N THR A 388 6.09 12.24 -10.70
CA THR A 388 4.84 12.76 -10.15
C THR A 388 5.14 13.84 -9.10
N ASN A 389 4.67 15.08 -9.30
CA ASN A 389 4.78 16.20 -8.35
C ASN A 389 6.18 16.51 -7.79
N GLY A 390 7.26 16.10 -8.46
CA GLY A 390 8.62 16.28 -7.93
C GLY A 390 9.41 14.99 -7.75
N ILE A 391 8.73 13.83 -7.69
CA ILE A 391 9.21 12.57 -7.10
C ILE A 391 9.11 11.43 -8.13
N LEU A 392 10.03 10.46 -8.07
CA LEU A 392 10.16 9.34 -9.03
C LEU A 392 9.38 8.07 -8.59
N SER A 393 8.63 7.42 -9.50
CA SER A 393 7.61 6.35 -9.28
C SER A 393 7.69 5.14 -10.30
N HIS A 394 7.11 3.94 -9.99
CA HIS A 394 7.09 2.70 -10.86
C HIS A 394 5.79 1.80 -10.74
N ASN A 395 5.55 0.82 -11.66
CA ASN A 395 4.41 -0.16 -11.71
C ASN A 395 4.79 -1.68 -11.58
N THR A 396 3.84 -2.65 -11.41
CA THR A 396 4.02 -4.10 -11.03
C THR A 396 3.94 -5.16 -12.17
N GLY A 397 4.55 -6.36 -11.99
CA GLY A 397 5.05 -7.26 -13.07
C GLY A 397 4.18 -8.40 -13.66
N LYS A 398 2.85 -8.33 -13.70
CA LYS A 398 2.01 -9.40 -14.33
C LYS A 398 2.11 -9.45 -15.85
N THR A 399 2.28 -8.28 -16.46
CA THR A 399 2.50 -8.10 -17.90
C THR A 399 3.79 -8.79 -18.37
N LEU A 400 4.77 -9.01 -17.47
CA LEU A 400 6.03 -9.70 -17.81
C LEU A 400 5.85 -11.18 -18.09
N LEU A 401 4.95 -11.87 -17.35
CA LEU A 401 4.66 -13.30 -17.59
C LEU A 401 3.98 -13.51 -18.95
N ALA A 402 3.01 -12.68 -19.30
CA ALA A 402 2.33 -12.76 -20.59
C ALA A 402 3.28 -12.50 -21.77
N LYS A 403 4.21 -11.54 -21.62
CA LYS A 403 5.25 -11.25 -22.63
C LYS A 403 6.29 -12.37 -22.74
N ALA A 404 6.68 -13.00 -21.63
CA ALA A 404 7.60 -14.14 -21.65
C ALA A 404 7.02 -15.32 -22.45
N VAL A 405 5.74 -15.66 -22.22
CA VAL A 405 5.05 -16.72 -22.96
C VAL A 405 4.96 -16.40 -24.46
N ALA A 406 4.72 -15.14 -24.83
CA ALA A 406 4.71 -14.72 -26.23
C ALA A 406 6.07 -14.85 -26.92
N SER A 407 7.15 -14.47 -26.20
CA SER A 407 8.52 -14.59 -26.68
C SER A 407 8.93 -16.06 -26.87
N GLU A 408 8.58 -16.94 -25.93
CA GLU A 408 8.87 -18.38 -26.05
C GLU A 408 8.08 -19.04 -27.17
N THR A 409 6.81 -18.66 -27.35
CA THR A 409 5.94 -19.25 -28.38
C THR A 409 6.17 -18.66 -29.77
N ASN A 410 6.97 -17.60 -29.88
CA ASN A 410 7.20 -16.83 -31.11
C ASN A 410 5.87 -16.38 -31.75
N ALA A 411 4.89 -16.04 -30.91
CA ALA A 411 3.55 -15.63 -31.30
C ALA A 411 3.42 -14.09 -31.28
N ASN A 412 2.59 -13.55 -32.15
CA ASN A 412 2.30 -12.11 -32.18
C ASN A 412 1.57 -11.70 -30.89
N PHE A 413 2.04 -10.65 -30.20
CA PHE A 413 1.49 -10.22 -28.92
C PHE A 413 0.63 -8.96 -29.06
N TYR A 414 -0.65 -9.08 -28.76
CA TYR A 414 -1.61 -7.99 -28.73
C TYR A 414 -1.97 -7.69 -27.28
N SER A 415 -1.64 -6.50 -26.78
CA SER A 415 -2.01 -6.06 -25.43
C SER A 415 -3.26 -5.20 -25.49
N ILE A 416 -4.18 -5.43 -24.56
CA ILE A 416 -5.45 -4.75 -24.44
C ILE A 416 -5.57 -4.25 -22.99
N GLY A 417 -5.52 -2.93 -22.81
CA GLY A 417 -5.84 -2.29 -21.53
C GLY A 417 -7.31 -1.90 -21.42
N GLY A 418 -7.91 -2.04 -20.23
CA GLY A 418 -9.28 -1.58 -19.96
C GLY A 418 -9.61 -0.15 -20.42
N PRO A 419 -8.75 0.84 -20.14
CA PRO A 419 -8.94 2.21 -20.59
C PRO A 419 -8.78 2.42 -22.09
N GLU A 420 -8.04 1.57 -22.80
CA GLU A 420 -7.82 1.71 -24.25
C GLU A 420 -9.07 1.32 -25.06
N ILE A 421 -9.89 0.41 -24.53
CA ILE A 421 -11.15 0.02 -25.16
C ILE A 421 -12.27 1.02 -24.83
N MET A 422 -12.31 1.53 -23.60
CA MET A 422 -13.45 2.29 -23.08
C MET A 422 -13.47 3.74 -23.62
N SER A 423 -14.30 3.99 -24.65
CA SER A 423 -14.46 5.31 -25.27
C SER A 423 -15.81 5.95 -24.91
N LYS A 424 -15.89 7.28 -25.06
CA LYS A 424 -17.13 8.05 -24.82
C LYS A 424 -18.13 8.00 -25.98
N PHE A 425 -17.70 7.54 -27.15
CA PHE A 425 -18.52 7.51 -28.35
C PHE A 425 -19.20 6.16 -28.51
N TYR A 426 -20.49 6.20 -28.88
CA TYR A 426 -21.33 5.00 -28.94
C TYR A 426 -20.82 4.01 -30.00
N GLY A 427 -20.51 2.78 -29.60
CA GLY A 427 -20.15 1.67 -30.50
C GLY A 427 -18.66 1.56 -30.85
N GLU A 428 -17.86 2.59 -30.62
CA GLU A 428 -16.43 2.62 -30.97
C GLU A 428 -15.60 1.62 -30.13
N SER A 429 -15.92 1.48 -28.84
CA SER A 429 -15.35 0.44 -27.97
C SER A 429 -15.62 -0.99 -28.48
N GLU A 430 -16.79 -1.22 -29.05
CA GLU A 430 -17.21 -2.54 -29.54
C GLU A 430 -16.52 -2.88 -30.87
N GLU A 431 -16.39 -1.88 -31.75
CA GLU A 431 -15.70 -1.99 -33.03
C GLU A 431 -14.21 -2.23 -32.83
N ARG A 432 -13.55 -1.45 -31.97
CA ARG A 432 -12.12 -1.61 -31.66
C ARG A 432 -11.81 -2.99 -31.08
N LEU A 433 -12.67 -3.51 -30.20
CA LEU A 433 -12.52 -4.86 -29.66
C LEU A 433 -12.62 -5.91 -30.78
N ARG A 434 -13.52 -5.72 -31.74
CA ARG A 434 -13.70 -6.61 -32.89
C ARG A 434 -12.50 -6.56 -33.84
N GLU A 435 -11.95 -5.38 -34.08
CA GLU A 435 -10.77 -5.17 -34.93
C GLU A 435 -9.54 -5.88 -34.36
N ILE A 436 -9.22 -5.70 -33.08
CA ILE A 436 -8.05 -6.33 -32.45
C ILE A 436 -8.15 -7.86 -32.52
N PHE A 437 -9.33 -8.42 -32.25
CA PHE A 437 -9.54 -9.87 -32.36
C PHE A 437 -9.43 -10.37 -33.80
N LYS A 438 -9.87 -9.58 -34.78
CA LYS A 438 -9.74 -9.91 -36.21
C LYS A 438 -8.28 -9.84 -36.67
N GLU A 439 -7.55 -8.79 -36.30
CA GLU A 439 -6.12 -8.65 -36.62
C GLU A 439 -5.29 -9.78 -35.99
N ALA A 440 -5.60 -10.16 -34.75
CA ALA A 440 -4.94 -11.28 -34.09
C ALA A 440 -5.21 -12.60 -34.84
N GLN A 441 -6.45 -12.83 -35.29
CA GLN A 441 -6.78 -14.00 -36.12
C GLN A 441 -6.07 -14.01 -37.48
N GLU A 442 -5.96 -12.86 -38.14
CA GLU A 442 -5.26 -12.74 -39.42
C GLU A 442 -3.75 -12.96 -39.27
N ASN A 443 -3.17 -12.55 -38.14
CA ASN A 443 -1.75 -12.67 -37.82
C ASN A 443 -1.42 -13.89 -36.94
N ALA A 444 -2.25 -14.92 -36.94
CA ALA A 444 -2.03 -16.12 -36.15
C ALA A 444 -0.70 -16.84 -36.54
N PRO A 445 0.07 -17.38 -35.58
CA PRO A 445 -0.24 -17.55 -34.15
C PRO A 445 -0.10 -16.26 -33.33
N SER A 446 -1.08 -15.99 -32.47
CA SER A 446 -1.14 -14.75 -31.69
C SER A 446 -1.66 -14.95 -30.27
N ILE A 447 -1.19 -14.12 -29.35
CA ILE A 447 -1.68 -14.00 -27.98
C ILE A 447 -2.35 -12.65 -27.81
N ILE A 448 -3.61 -12.67 -27.37
CA ILE A 448 -4.34 -11.46 -26.96
C ILE A 448 -4.29 -11.38 -25.43
N PHE A 449 -3.55 -10.43 -24.88
CA PHE A 449 -3.46 -10.19 -23.44
C PHE A 449 -4.40 -9.04 -23.04
N ILE A 450 -5.32 -9.29 -22.12
CA ILE A 450 -6.27 -8.33 -21.56
C ILE A 450 -5.88 -8.10 -20.10
N ASP A 451 -5.25 -6.96 -19.81
CA ASP A 451 -4.92 -6.62 -18.42
C ASP A 451 -6.13 -5.99 -17.70
N GLU A 452 -6.23 -6.25 -16.41
CA GLU A 452 -7.38 -5.84 -15.56
C GLU A 452 -8.75 -6.09 -16.20
N ILE A 453 -9.03 -7.32 -16.63
CA ILE A 453 -10.26 -7.69 -17.34
C ILE A 453 -11.55 -7.33 -16.56
N ASP A 454 -11.49 -7.16 -15.25
CA ASP A 454 -12.61 -6.68 -14.43
C ASP A 454 -13.04 -5.24 -14.74
N SER A 455 -12.19 -4.44 -15.38
CA SER A 455 -12.54 -3.12 -15.88
C SER A 455 -13.39 -3.15 -17.15
N ILE A 456 -13.17 -4.14 -18.03
CA ILE A 456 -13.89 -4.31 -19.31
C ILE A 456 -15.12 -5.20 -19.13
N ALA A 457 -15.05 -6.12 -18.17
CA ALA A 457 -16.08 -7.11 -17.93
C ALA A 457 -16.51 -7.25 -16.46
N PRO A 458 -16.97 -6.15 -15.82
CA PRO A 458 -17.58 -6.22 -14.50
C PRO A 458 -18.91 -6.99 -14.51
N LYS A 459 -19.38 -7.43 -13.34
CA LYS A 459 -20.70 -8.06 -13.18
C LYS A 459 -21.83 -7.16 -13.66
N ARG A 460 -22.64 -7.67 -14.60
CA ARG A 460 -23.82 -6.97 -15.15
C ARG A 460 -24.85 -6.52 -14.11
N GLU A 461 -24.95 -7.21 -12.97
CA GLU A 461 -25.89 -6.91 -11.90
C GLU A 461 -25.46 -5.71 -11.04
N GLU A 462 -24.14 -5.50 -10.88
CA GLU A 462 -23.56 -4.44 -10.03
C GLU A 462 -23.38 -3.12 -10.80
N VAL A 463 -23.49 -3.17 -12.13
CA VAL A 463 -23.21 -2.05 -13.03
C VAL A 463 -24.49 -1.34 -13.49
N THR A 464 -24.52 -0.01 -13.36
CA THR A 464 -25.63 0.84 -13.81
C THR A 464 -25.46 1.35 -15.25
N GLY A 465 -24.24 1.38 -15.80
CA GLY A 465 -23.93 1.87 -17.14
C GLY A 465 -24.27 0.90 -18.28
N GLU A 466 -24.94 1.39 -19.33
CA GLU A 466 -25.27 0.58 -20.52
C GLU A 466 -24.08 0.30 -21.45
N VAL A 467 -23.05 1.14 -21.44
CA VAL A 467 -21.85 0.97 -22.29
C VAL A 467 -21.04 -0.23 -21.82
N GLU A 468 -20.79 -0.33 -20.51
CA GLU A 468 -20.07 -1.45 -19.88
C GLU A 468 -20.76 -2.79 -20.17
N LYS A 469 -22.11 -2.87 -20.02
CA LYS A 469 -22.88 -4.09 -20.33
C LYS A 469 -22.76 -4.53 -21.78
N ARG A 470 -22.63 -3.58 -22.71
CA ARG A 470 -22.48 -3.85 -24.14
C ARG A 470 -21.06 -4.29 -24.48
N VAL A 471 -20.04 -3.66 -23.91
CA VAL A 471 -18.65 -4.10 -24.04
C VAL A 471 -18.47 -5.53 -23.50
N VAL A 472 -19.06 -5.86 -22.34
CA VAL A 472 -19.09 -7.24 -21.84
C VAL A 472 -19.73 -8.18 -22.86
N SER A 473 -20.90 -7.81 -23.40
CA SER A 473 -21.63 -8.64 -24.37
C SER A 473 -20.87 -8.82 -25.68
N GLN A 474 -20.16 -7.80 -26.13
CA GLN A 474 -19.31 -7.85 -27.31
C GLN A 474 -18.09 -8.74 -27.07
N LEU A 475 -17.45 -8.64 -25.89
CA LEU A 475 -16.35 -9.54 -25.49
C LEU A 475 -16.80 -11.00 -25.47
N LEU A 476 -17.98 -11.30 -24.93
CA LEU A 476 -18.57 -12.64 -25.00
C LEU A 476 -18.73 -13.10 -26.46
N SER A 477 -19.27 -12.23 -27.32
CA SER A 477 -19.54 -12.54 -28.73
C SER A 477 -18.26 -12.83 -29.53
N VAL A 478 -17.20 -12.03 -29.35
CA VAL A 478 -15.93 -12.26 -30.05
C VAL A 478 -15.20 -13.50 -29.54
N MET A 479 -15.30 -13.81 -28.24
CA MET A 479 -14.74 -15.05 -27.68
C MET A 479 -15.48 -16.29 -28.19
N ASP A 480 -16.81 -16.24 -28.27
CA ASP A 480 -17.63 -17.32 -28.83
C ASP A 480 -17.35 -17.49 -30.34
N GLY A 481 -17.03 -16.41 -31.04
CA GLY A 481 -16.67 -16.39 -32.45
C GLY A 481 -15.25 -16.87 -32.78
N LEU A 482 -14.39 -17.13 -31.78
CA LEU A 482 -13.04 -17.68 -32.01
C LEU A 482 -13.13 -19.12 -32.53
N GLN A 483 -12.68 -19.32 -33.77
CA GLN A 483 -12.55 -20.66 -34.35
C GLN A 483 -11.46 -21.44 -33.61
N SER A 484 -11.73 -22.71 -33.29
CA SER A 484 -10.77 -23.62 -32.64
C SER A 484 -9.47 -23.82 -33.42
N ARG A 485 -9.47 -23.52 -34.73
CA ARG A 485 -8.31 -23.59 -35.63
C ARG A 485 -7.41 -22.34 -35.65
N GLY A 486 -7.83 -21.24 -35.01
CA GLY A 486 -7.22 -19.92 -35.22
C GLY A 486 -5.82 -19.70 -34.63
N LYS A 487 -5.21 -20.65 -33.91
CA LYS A 487 -3.95 -20.43 -33.14
C LYS A 487 -3.93 -19.09 -32.38
N VAL A 488 -5.08 -18.67 -31.86
CA VAL A 488 -5.23 -17.46 -31.05
C VAL A 488 -5.57 -17.88 -29.63
N VAL A 489 -4.81 -17.39 -28.66
CA VAL A 489 -5.08 -17.60 -27.22
C VAL A 489 -5.33 -16.25 -26.56
N VAL A 490 -6.40 -16.15 -25.79
CA VAL A 490 -6.72 -14.95 -25.00
C VAL A 490 -6.22 -15.17 -23.56
N ILE A 491 -5.50 -14.20 -22.99
CA ILE A 491 -5.04 -14.21 -21.60
C ILE A 491 -5.63 -12.99 -20.91
N GLY A 492 -6.52 -13.16 -19.93
CA GLY A 492 -7.01 -12.09 -19.07
C GLY A 492 -6.20 -12.03 -17.78
N ALA A 493 -5.93 -10.85 -17.24
CA ALA A 493 -5.43 -10.68 -15.88
C ALA A 493 -6.43 -9.87 -15.05
N THR A 494 -6.71 -10.25 -13.81
CA THR A 494 -7.60 -9.51 -12.90
C THR A 494 -7.08 -9.55 -11.48
N ASN A 495 -7.41 -8.60 -10.63
CA ASN A 495 -7.00 -8.65 -9.22
C ASN A 495 -8.10 -9.28 -8.35
N ARG A 496 -9.30 -9.44 -8.93
CA ARG A 496 -10.53 -9.78 -8.23
C ARG A 496 -11.35 -10.74 -9.08
N ILE A 497 -11.15 -12.04 -8.90
CA ILE A 497 -11.91 -13.05 -9.67
C ILE A 497 -13.43 -13.00 -9.44
N ASN A 498 -13.86 -12.35 -8.35
CA ASN A 498 -15.27 -12.16 -8.01
C ASN A 498 -15.89 -10.91 -8.61
N SER A 499 -15.13 -10.01 -9.25
CA SER A 499 -15.68 -8.83 -9.93
C SER A 499 -15.98 -9.06 -11.41
N ILE A 500 -15.41 -10.09 -12.02
CA ILE A 500 -15.65 -10.43 -13.43
C ILE A 500 -17.03 -11.06 -13.66
N ASP A 501 -17.60 -10.82 -14.84
CA ASP A 501 -18.88 -11.42 -15.25
C ASP A 501 -18.79 -12.97 -15.26
N PRO A 502 -19.69 -13.68 -14.54
CA PRO A 502 -19.66 -15.14 -14.46
C PRO A 502 -19.79 -15.84 -15.82
N ALA A 503 -20.37 -15.18 -16.84
CA ALA A 503 -20.51 -15.74 -18.17
C ALA A 503 -19.15 -15.87 -18.89
N LEU A 504 -18.15 -15.03 -18.56
CA LEU A 504 -16.81 -15.14 -19.13
C LEU A 504 -16.04 -16.37 -18.62
N ARG A 505 -16.37 -16.83 -17.42
CA ARG A 505 -15.75 -17.98 -16.75
C ARG A 505 -16.34 -19.32 -17.19
N ARG A 506 -17.28 -19.31 -18.15
CA ARG A 506 -17.92 -20.54 -18.63
C ARG A 506 -17.02 -21.26 -19.64
N PRO A 507 -17.10 -22.61 -19.71
CA PRO A 507 -16.37 -23.38 -20.71
C PRO A 507 -16.61 -22.86 -22.14
N GLY A 508 -15.54 -22.78 -22.94
CA GLY A 508 -15.54 -22.19 -24.28
C GLY A 508 -15.07 -20.72 -24.35
N ARG A 509 -14.84 -20.08 -23.20
CA ARG A 509 -14.31 -18.70 -23.08
C ARG A 509 -13.04 -18.68 -22.24
N PHE A 510 -13.06 -18.14 -21.01
CA PHE A 510 -12.02 -18.37 -20.02
C PHE A 510 -12.32 -19.70 -19.31
N ASP A 511 -12.03 -20.78 -20.01
CA ASP A 511 -12.22 -22.15 -19.55
C ASP A 511 -11.06 -22.64 -18.66
N ARG A 512 -9.98 -21.85 -18.57
CA ARG A 512 -8.84 -22.09 -17.71
C ARG A 512 -8.57 -20.90 -16.80
N GLU A 513 -8.63 -21.15 -15.50
CA GLU A 513 -8.24 -20.19 -14.46
C GLU A 513 -6.88 -20.62 -13.89
N ILE A 514 -5.92 -19.69 -13.87
CA ILE A 514 -4.60 -19.93 -13.30
C ILE A 514 -4.39 -18.90 -12.19
N GLU A 515 -4.49 -19.39 -10.96
CA GLU A 515 -4.09 -18.62 -9.79
C GLU A 515 -2.55 -18.55 -9.75
N ILE A 516 -2.01 -17.34 -9.84
CA ILE A 516 -0.59 -17.11 -9.57
C ILE A 516 -0.46 -16.91 -8.07
N GLY A 517 -0.25 -18.03 -7.37
CA GLY A 517 -0.01 -18.04 -5.94
C GLY A 517 1.37 -17.52 -5.56
N VAL A 518 1.62 -17.48 -4.25
CA VAL A 518 2.96 -17.24 -3.71
C VAL A 518 3.86 -18.42 -4.12
N PRO A 519 5.10 -18.17 -4.58
CA PRO A 519 6.02 -19.24 -4.96
C PRO A 519 6.29 -20.18 -3.78
N ASP A 520 6.24 -21.47 -4.06
CA ASP A 520 6.65 -22.53 -3.13
C ASP A 520 8.17 -22.55 -2.95
N ARG A 521 8.69 -23.43 -2.10
CA ARG A 521 10.12 -23.47 -1.79
C ARG A 521 10.99 -23.59 -3.06
N ASP A 522 10.63 -24.49 -3.96
CA ASP A 522 11.41 -24.75 -5.18
C ASP A 522 11.26 -23.58 -6.17
N GLY A 523 10.08 -22.99 -6.30
CA GLY A 523 9.85 -21.77 -7.09
C GLY A 523 10.62 -20.56 -6.53
N ARG A 524 10.72 -20.41 -5.21
CA ARG A 524 11.56 -19.36 -4.59
C ARG A 524 13.04 -19.57 -4.90
N LEU A 525 13.51 -20.82 -4.90
CA LEU A 525 14.86 -21.15 -5.30
C LEU A 525 15.13 -20.76 -6.76
N GLU A 526 14.22 -21.08 -7.69
CA GLU A 526 14.34 -20.70 -9.11
C GLU A 526 14.38 -19.18 -9.29
N ILE A 527 13.50 -18.45 -8.61
CA ILE A 527 13.47 -16.99 -8.65
C ILE A 527 14.76 -16.39 -8.09
N LEU A 528 15.27 -16.92 -6.97
CA LEU A 528 16.56 -16.52 -6.41
C LEU A 528 17.70 -16.82 -7.39
N GLN A 529 17.71 -17.97 -8.07
CA GLN A 529 18.70 -18.30 -9.09
C GLN A 529 18.66 -17.32 -10.28
N ILE A 530 17.46 -16.90 -10.71
CA ILE A 530 17.29 -15.91 -11.77
C ILE A 530 17.88 -14.56 -11.35
N HIS A 531 17.51 -14.05 -10.18
CA HIS A 531 17.96 -12.73 -9.72
C HIS A 531 19.44 -12.71 -9.29
N THR A 532 20.02 -13.87 -8.95
CA THR A 532 21.43 -13.99 -8.59
C THR A 532 22.34 -14.41 -9.76
N ARG A 533 21.80 -14.71 -10.94
CA ARG A 533 22.55 -15.21 -12.11
C ARG A 533 23.71 -14.30 -12.55
N GLY A 534 23.55 -12.99 -12.38
CA GLY A 534 24.58 -11.99 -12.72
C GLY A 534 25.40 -11.51 -11.52
N MET A 535 25.21 -12.10 -10.34
CA MET A 535 25.85 -11.67 -9.10
C MET A 535 27.10 -12.51 -8.78
N PRO A 536 28.22 -11.90 -8.39
CA PRO A 536 29.38 -12.63 -7.89
C PRO A 536 29.09 -13.14 -6.47
N LEU A 537 28.70 -14.41 -6.34
CA LEU A 537 28.37 -15.05 -5.07
C LEU A 537 29.57 -15.84 -4.50
N GLU A 538 29.79 -15.74 -3.19
CA GLU A 538 30.75 -16.57 -2.42
C GLU A 538 30.05 -17.10 -1.17
N ASP A 539 30.14 -18.41 -0.91
CA ASP A 539 29.55 -19.08 0.24
C ASP A 539 28.02 -18.90 0.42
N VAL A 540 27.27 -18.59 -0.65
CA VAL A 540 25.81 -18.42 -0.60
C VAL A 540 25.09 -19.73 -0.91
N ASP A 541 24.29 -20.21 0.03
CA ASP A 541 23.40 -21.34 -0.18
C ASP A 541 21.97 -20.86 -0.49
N LEU A 542 21.63 -20.84 -1.78
CA LEU A 542 20.30 -20.43 -2.25
C LEU A 542 19.18 -21.37 -1.79
N LYS A 543 19.48 -22.66 -1.54
CA LYS A 543 18.46 -23.61 -1.06
C LYS A 543 18.03 -23.26 0.35
N LYS A 544 19.01 -22.96 1.20
CA LYS A 544 18.76 -22.48 2.57
C LYS A 544 18.03 -21.13 2.59
N LEU A 545 18.29 -20.25 1.62
CA LEU A 545 17.53 -19.00 1.48
C LEU A 545 16.08 -19.24 1.06
N ALA A 546 15.84 -20.18 0.15
CA ALA A 546 14.48 -20.58 -0.23
C ALA A 546 13.69 -21.20 0.94
N ASP A 547 14.38 -21.93 1.83
CA ASP A 547 13.82 -22.43 3.09
C ASP A 547 13.36 -21.28 3.99
N VAL A 548 14.20 -20.29 4.27
CA VAL A 548 13.86 -19.24 5.25
C VAL A 548 12.99 -18.10 4.71
N THR A 549 12.73 -18.05 3.40
CA THR A 549 11.94 -16.99 2.74
C THR A 549 10.46 -17.35 2.56
N HIS A 550 9.86 -18.03 3.55
CA HIS A 550 8.44 -18.38 3.52
C HIS A 550 7.57 -17.13 3.34
N GLY A 551 6.61 -17.19 2.40
CA GLY A 551 5.68 -16.09 2.12
C GLY A 551 6.24 -14.95 1.27
N PHE A 552 7.49 -15.04 0.80
CA PHE A 552 8.06 -14.05 -0.11
C PHE A 552 7.47 -14.22 -1.52
N VAL A 553 7.00 -13.13 -2.13
CA VAL A 553 6.66 -13.14 -3.56
C VAL A 553 7.89 -12.89 -4.42
N GLY A 554 7.81 -13.09 -5.74
CA GLY A 554 8.96 -12.89 -6.63
C GLY A 554 9.61 -11.50 -6.51
N ALA A 555 8.80 -10.47 -6.28
CA ALA A 555 9.30 -9.10 -6.03
C ALA A 555 10.05 -8.96 -4.69
N ASP A 556 9.66 -9.72 -3.66
CA ASP A 556 10.37 -9.71 -2.37
C ASP A 556 11.71 -10.43 -2.48
N LEU A 557 11.77 -11.53 -3.25
CA LEU A 557 13.02 -12.24 -3.54
C LEU A 557 13.97 -11.41 -4.41
N GLU A 558 13.43 -10.66 -5.38
CA GLU A 558 14.20 -9.68 -6.13
C GLU A 558 14.76 -8.59 -5.23
N ALA A 559 13.94 -8.05 -4.33
CA ALA A 559 14.36 -7.05 -3.36
C ALA A 559 15.43 -7.60 -2.40
N LEU A 560 15.27 -8.84 -1.94
CA LEU A 560 16.23 -9.54 -1.10
C LEU A 560 17.60 -9.67 -1.78
N ALA A 561 17.61 -10.11 -3.05
CA ALA A 561 18.83 -10.20 -3.84
C ALA A 561 19.49 -8.83 -4.03
N LYS A 562 18.71 -7.78 -4.36
CA LYS A 562 19.23 -6.42 -4.52
C LYS A 562 19.82 -5.87 -3.23
N GLU A 563 19.16 -6.05 -2.08
CA GLU A 563 19.66 -5.55 -0.80
C GLU A 563 20.95 -6.27 -0.38
N ALA A 564 21.06 -7.58 -0.63
CA ALA A 564 22.30 -8.32 -0.43
C ALA A 564 23.47 -7.76 -1.29
N ALA A 565 23.21 -7.41 -2.55
CA ALA A 565 24.22 -6.74 -3.40
C ALA A 565 24.57 -5.34 -2.91
N ILE A 566 23.60 -4.52 -2.50
CA ILE A 566 23.85 -3.17 -1.98
C ILE A 566 24.72 -3.24 -0.72
N ARG A 567 24.51 -4.24 0.14
CA ARG A 567 25.35 -4.47 1.33
C ARG A 567 26.78 -4.87 0.98
N ALA A 568 26.96 -5.76 0.02
CA ALA A 568 28.28 -6.10 -0.50
C ALA A 568 28.98 -4.86 -1.08
N LEU A 569 28.25 -4.02 -1.82
CA LEU A 569 28.75 -2.76 -2.38
C LEU A 569 29.13 -1.75 -1.29
N ARG A 570 28.33 -1.60 -0.23
CA ARG A 570 28.62 -0.69 0.90
C ARG A 570 29.93 -1.01 1.61
N ARG A 571 30.38 -2.28 1.63
CA ARG A 571 31.68 -2.64 2.20
C ARG A 571 32.85 -2.05 1.42
N ILE A 572 32.69 -1.92 0.10
CA ILE A 572 33.77 -1.57 -0.83
C ILE A 572 33.68 -0.09 -1.23
N LEU A 573 32.51 0.54 -1.05
CA LEU A 573 32.28 1.96 -1.29
C LEU A 573 33.37 2.90 -0.69
N PRO A 574 33.91 2.65 0.52
CA PRO A 574 34.99 3.48 1.08
C PRO A 574 36.33 3.38 0.31
N GLU A 575 36.55 2.30 -0.45
CA GLU A 575 37.74 2.08 -1.27
C GLU A 575 37.58 2.60 -2.71
N ILE A 576 36.36 2.97 -3.11
CA ILE A 576 36.04 3.47 -4.45
C ILE A 576 36.19 4.99 -4.49
N ASN A 577 37.06 5.48 -5.39
CA ASN A 577 37.07 6.90 -5.73
C ASN A 577 35.95 7.21 -6.73
N LEU A 578 34.86 7.82 -6.23
CA LEU A 578 33.68 8.16 -7.03
C LEU A 578 33.92 9.28 -8.06
N GLU A 579 35.07 9.98 -7.99
CA GLU A 579 35.44 11.06 -8.94
C GLU A 579 36.21 10.55 -10.16
N ALA A 580 36.60 9.28 -10.20
CA ALA A 580 37.31 8.69 -11.32
C ALA A 580 36.35 8.22 -12.43
N GLU A 581 36.69 8.46 -13.70
CA GLU A 581 35.88 8.03 -14.86
C GLU A 581 35.71 6.51 -14.97
N ASN A 582 36.65 5.72 -14.44
CA ASN A 582 36.60 4.26 -14.46
C ASN A 582 37.04 3.69 -13.11
N ILE A 583 36.30 2.69 -12.63
CA ILE A 583 36.66 1.95 -11.41
C ILE A 583 37.74 0.92 -11.78
N PRO A 584 38.88 0.85 -11.06
CA PRO A 584 39.91 -0.15 -11.31
C PRO A 584 39.34 -1.58 -11.23
N ALA A 585 39.74 -2.45 -12.17
CA ALA A 585 39.28 -3.85 -12.23
C ALA A 585 39.57 -4.63 -10.93
N GLU A 586 40.66 -4.28 -10.23
CA GLU A 586 41.01 -4.85 -8.92
C GLU A 586 39.96 -4.58 -7.84
N VAL A 587 39.28 -3.42 -7.90
CA VAL A 587 38.22 -3.05 -6.95
C VAL A 587 36.90 -3.69 -7.35
N LEU A 588 36.62 -3.80 -8.66
CA LEU A 588 35.45 -4.51 -9.17
C LEU A 588 35.47 -6.01 -8.81
N ASN A 589 36.63 -6.65 -8.89
CA ASN A 589 36.81 -8.06 -8.55
C ASN A 589 36.68 -8.35 -7.04
N LYS A 590 36.76 -7.33 -6.18
CA LYS A 590 36.50 -7.48 -4.74
C LYS A 590 35.01 -7.52 -4.41
N ILE A 591 34.13 -7.10 -5.34
CA ILE A 591 32.68 -7.08 -5.12
C ILE A 591 32.18 -8.52 -5.15
N ILE A 592 31.97 -9.07 -3.95
CA ILE A 592 31.49 -10.43 -3.75
C ILE A 592 30.37 -10.37 -2.71
N VAL A 593 29.24 -11.01 -3.03
CA VAL A 593 28.06 -11.13 -2.16
C VAL A 593 28.16 -12.43 -1.36
N ARG A 594 28.02 -12.33 -0.03
CA ARG A 594 28.15 -13.46 0.90
C ARG A 594 26.82 -13.80 1.56
N MET A 595 26.73 -14.99 2.14
CA MET A 595 25.53 -15.44 2.87
C MET A 595 25.16 -14.52 4.04
N SER A 596 26.15 -13.90 4.69
CA SER A 596 25.93 -12.89 5.74
C SER A 596 25.15 -11.68 5.22
N ASP A 597 25.35 -11.29 3.96
CA ASP A 597 24.68 -10.13 3.37
C ASP A 597 23.20 -10.43 3.13
N PHE A 598 22.88 -11.67 2.72
CA PHE A 598 21.50 -12.16 2.63
C PHE A 598 20.83 -12.32 4.00
N GLN A 599 21.54 -12.84 5.01
CA GLN A 599 21.00 -12.98 6.37
C GLN A 599 20.66 -11.63 7.01
N GLU A 600 21.48 -10.61 6.76
CA GLU A 600 21.19 -9.26 7.20
C GLU A 600 20.09 -8.59 6.37
N ALA A 601 20.03 -8.85 5.06
CA ALA A 601 18.95 -8.38 4.20
C ALA A 601 17.57 -8.96 4.60
N LEU A 602 17.53 -10.23 5.04
CA LEU A 602 16.31 -10.87 5.56
C LEU A 602 15.73 -10.17 6.80
N LYS A 603 16.54 -9.43 7.56
CA LYS A 603 16.05 -8.66 8.72
C LYS A 603 15.31 -7.38 8.31
N GLU A 604 15.47 -6.92 7.08
CA GLU A 604 14.89 -5.67 6.57
C GLU A 604 13.81 -5.91 5.50
N VAL A 605 13.91 -6.99 4.74
CA VAL A 605 12.93 -7.36 3.71
C VAL A 605 11.86 -8.27 4.34
N GLU A 606 10.68 -7.73 4.65
CA GLU A 606 9.57 -8.55 5.14
C GLU A 606 8.65 -9.03 3.99
N PRO A 607 8.10 -10.26 4.09
CA PRO A 607 7.24 -10.88 3.07
C PRO A 607 5.97 -10.08 2.81
N SER A 608 5.69 -9.80 1.53
CA SER A 608 4.52 -9.01 1.12
C SER A 608 3.23 -9.83 1.08
N ALA A 609 3.28 -11.14 0.80
CA ALA A 609 2.08 -11.99 0.81
C ALA A 609 1.46 -12.14 2.21
N MET A 610 2.29 -12.03 3.25
CA MET A 610 1.85 -12.12 4.64
C MET A 610 1.33 -10.78 5.20
N ARG A 611 1.32 -9.66 4.45
CA ARG A 611 0.85 -8.36 4.99
C ARG A 611 -0.68 -8.16 4.94
N GLU A 612 -1.44 -8.92 4.14
CA GLU A 612 -2.93 -8.94 4.21
C GLU A 612 -3.46 -9.90 5.29
N VAL A 613 -2.59 -10.76 5.82
CA VAL A 613 -2.92 -11.80 6.80
C VAL A 613 -2.22 -11.45 8.10
N LEU A 614 -2.96 -11.17 9.17
CA LEU A 614 -2.38 -11.08 10.51
C LEU A 614 -1.89 -12.47 10.94
N VAL A 615 -0.75 -12.89 10.39
CA VAL A 615 -0.01 -14.08 10.82
C VAL A 615 0.91 -13.60 11.93
N GLU A 616 0.63 -14.02 13.16
CA GLU A 616 1.60 -13.85 14.24
C GLU A 616 2.65 -14.96 14.09
N VAL A 617 3.93 -14.64 14.27
CA VAL A 617 4.94 -15.67 14.58
C VAL A 617 5.09 -15.64 16.10
N PRO A 618 4.60 -16.65 16.84
CA PRO A 618 4.70 -16.62 18.29
C PRO A 618 6.17 -16.76 18.72
N ASP A 619 6.57 -16.05 19.77
CA ASP A 619 7.94 -16.08 20.32
C ASP A 619 8.12 -17.10 21.46
N ILE A 620 7.05 -17.79 21.85
CA ILE A 620 6.98 -18.71 22.99
C ILE A 620 7.53 -20.07 22.58
N LYS A 621 8.42 -20.66 23.39
CA LYS A 621 8.95 -22.02 23.19
C LYS A 621 8.35 -23.03 24.16
N TRP A 622 8.58 -24.33 23.93
CA TRP A 622 8.17 -25.37 24.88
C TRP A 622 8.76 -25.19 26.29
N ASP A 623 9.96 -24.61 26.38
CA ASP A 623 10.67 -24.32 27.64
C ASP A 623 10.02 -23.21 28.47
N ASP A 624 9.22 -22.35 27.84
CA ASP A 624 8.49 -21.27 28.51
C ASP A 624 7.16 -21.76 29.12
N ILE A 625 6.81 -23.03 28.92
CA ILE A 625 5.61 -23.68 29.46
C ILE A 625 6.01 -24.74 30.49
N GLY A 626 5.66 -24.51 31.75
CA GLY A 626 5.94 -25.46 32.84
C GLY A 626 4.96 -26.63 32.86
N GLY A 627 5.49 -27.85 32.95
CA GLY A 627 4.72 -29.10 33.07
C GLY A 627 4.00 -29.54 31.79
N LEU A 628 2.90 -30.29 31.96
CA LEU A 628 2.01 -30.76 30.89
C LEU A 628 2.66 -31.65 29.83
N GLU A 629 3.67 -32.44 30.19
CA GLU A 629 4.45 -33.25 29.23
C GLU A 629 3.59 -34.18 28.36
N GLY A 630 2.56 -34.82 28.92
CA GLY A 630 1.64 -35.65 28.12
C GLY A 630 0.89 -34.85 27.06
N VAL A 631 0.41 -33.64 27.38
CA VAL A 631 -0.28 -32.76 26.41
C VAL A 631 0.70 -32.22 25.37
N LYS A 632 1.94 -31.89 25.78
CA LYS A 632 2.99 -31.45 24.86
C LYS A 632 3.33 -32.57 23.87
N GLU A 633 3.49 -33.80 24.34
CA GLU A 633 3.76 -34.96 23.50
C GLU A 633 2.65 -35.14 22.47
N GLU A 634 1.39 -35.19 22.88
CA GLU A 634 0.25 -35.30 21.95
C GLU A 634 0.19 -34.16 20.92
N LEU A 635 0.53 -32.92 21.30
CA LEU A 635 0.61 -31.80 20.36
C LEU A 635 1.76 -31.95 19.36
N ARG A 636 2.92 -32.49 19.78
CA ARG A 636 4.03 -32.80 18.87
C ARG A 636 3.62 -33.89 17.88
N GLU A 637 2.94 -34.94 18.34
CA GLU A 637 2.46 -36.01 17.45
C GLU A 637 1.45 -35.50 16.42
N ALA A 638 0.55 -34.62 16.84
CA ALA A 638 -0.54 -34.16 16.00
C ALA A 638 -0.17 -33.03 15.02
N ILE A 639 0.82 -32.20 15.36
CA ILE A 639 1.16 -30.99 14.61
C ILE A 639 2.58 -31.08 14.05
N GLU A 640 3.56 -31.35 14.91
CA GLU A 640 4.98 -31.28 14.55
C GLU A 640 5.36 -32.43 13.61
N TRP A 641 4.93 -33.66 13.90
CA TRP A 641 5.31 -34.82 13.10
C TRP A 641 4.75 -34.81 11.66
N PRO A 642 3.48 -34.45 11.42
CA PRO A 642 2.97 -34.32 10.05
C PRO A 642 3.72 -33.27 9.23
N LEU A 643 4.14 -32.17 9.86
CA LEU A 643 4.84 -31.07 9.19
C LEU A 643 6.33 -31.37 8.96
N LYS A 644 7.01 -32.00 9.92
CA LYS A 644 8.45 -32.35 9.80
C LYS A 644 8.71 -33.62 9.00
N TYR A 645 7.80 -34.60 9.03
CA TYR A 645 7.99 -35.91 8.39
C TYR A 645 6.84 -36.30 7.44
N PRO A 646 6.46 -35.45 6.48
CA PRO A 646 5.33 -35.72 5.59
C PRO A 646 5.50 -37.00 4.74
N GLU A 647 6.75 -37.34 4.40
CA GLU A 647 7.07 -38.54 3.62
C GLU A 647 6.70 -39.85 4.35
N LEU A 648 6.91 -39.91 5.67
CA LEU A 648 6.57 -41.07 6.48
C LEU A 648 5.05 -41.29 6.53
N PHE A 649 4.28 -40.20 6.67
CA PHE A 649 2.81 -40.26 6.65
C PHE A 649 2.28 -40.69 5.28
N ALA A 650 2.89 -40.21 4.20
CA ALA A 650 2.52 -40.59 2.84
C ALA A 650 2.83 -42.08 2.56
N GLN A 651 3.99 -42.58 2.98
CA GLN A 651 4.37 -44.00 2.82
C GLN A 651 3.45 -44.93 3.62
N MET A 652 3.11 -44.55 4.85
CA MET A 652 2.27 -45.35 5.74
C MET A 652 0.76 -45.15 5.50
N ASN A 653 0.39 -44.30 4.53
CA ASN A 653 -0.99 -43.90 4.24
C ASN A 653 -1.76 -43.43 5.49
N ALA A 654 -1.05 -42.76 6.41
CA ALA A 654 -1.59 -42.25 7.65
C ALA A 654 -2.19 -40.85 7.43
N VAL A 655 -3.43 -40.64 7.88
CA VAL A 655 -4.11 -39.35 7.79
C VAL A 655 -3.78 -38.53 9.04
N PRO A 656 -3.14 -37.36 8.92
CA PRO A 656 -2.89 -36.49 10.06
C PRO A 656 -4.21 -35.92 10.60
N PRO A 657 -4.30 -35.63 11.92
CA PRO A 657 -5.49 -35.06 12.51
C PRO A 657 -5.73 -33.64 11.99
N LYS A 658 -6.96 -33.33 11.57
CA LYS A 658 -7.30 -32.01 10.99
C LYS A 658 -7.56 -30.94 12.05
N GLY A 659 -8.19 -31.34 13.15
CA GLY A 659 -8.62 -30.45 14.21
C GLY A 659 -8.31 -30.99 15.59
N LEU A 660 -7.75 -30.13 16.44
CA LEU A 660 -7.56 -30.34 17.86
C LEU A 660 -8.43 -29.38 18.68
N LEU A 661 -9.09 -29.88 19.71
CA LEU A 661 -9.85 -29.08 20.66
C LEU A 661 -9.21 -29.17 22.05
N LEU A 662 -8.60 -28.07 22.49
CA LEU A 662 -8.07 -27.89 23.84
C LEU A 662 -9.20 -27.46 24.78
N TYR A 663 -9.43 -28.22 25.85
CA TYR A 663 -10.42 -27.84 26.86
C TYR A 663 -9.87 -28.00 28.27
N GLY A 664 -10.42 -27.24 29.21
CA GLY A 664 -10.03 -27.30 30.62
C GLY A 664 -10.37 -26.01 31.36
N PRO A 665 -9.99 -25.89 32.65
CA PRO A 665 -10.23 -24.68 33.44
C PRO A 665 -9.61 -23.42 32.80
N PRO A 666 -10.19 -22.23 32.99
CA PRO A 666 -9.59 -20.98 32.55
C PRO A 666 -8.22 -20.78 33.22
N GLY A 667 -7.27 -20.17 32.52
CA GLY A 667 -5.95 -19.86 33.09
C GLY A 667 -4.94 -21.01 33.14
N THR A 668 -5.22 -22.17 32.52
CA THR A 668 -4.28 -23.30 32.42
C THR A 668 -3.28 -23.20 31.26
N GLY A 669 -3.33 -22.12 30.45
CA GLY A 669 -2.35 -21.87 29.39
C GLY A 669 -2.68 -22.48 28.02
N LYS A 670 -3.96 -22.76 27.71
CA LYS A 670 -4.42 -23.26 26.40
C LYS A 670 -3.89 -22.43 25.22
N THR A 671 -4.02 -21.10 25.31
CA THR A 671 -3.50 -20.16 24.29
C THR A 671 -1.96 -20.19 24.19
N LEU A 672 -1.26 -20.38 25.32
CA LEU A 672 0.22 -20.47 25.33
C LEU A 672 0.70 -21.77 24.68
N LEU A 673 0.03 -22.89 24.93
CA LEU A 673 0.33 -24.19 24.31
C LEU A 673 0.21 -24.14 22.78
N ALA A 674 -0.86 -23.53 22.27
CA ALA A 674 -1.05 -23.37 20.82
C ALA A 674 0.03 -22.49 20.19
N LYS A 675 0.41 -21.40 20.87
CA LYS A 675 1.50 -20.51 20.44
C LYS A 675 2.86 -21.21 20.42
N ALA A 676 3.17 -22.02 21.44
CA ALA A 676 4.42 -22.79 21.47
C ALA A 676 4.47 -23.87 20.38
N ALA A 677 3.36 -24.58 20.16
CA ALA A 677 3.26 -25.59 19.10
C ALA A 677 3.51 -24.99 17.71
N ALA A 678 3.01 -23.78 17.47
CA ALA A 678 3.20 -23.09 16.19
C ALA A 678 4.64 -22.62 15.97
N ASN A 679 5.28 -22.05 17.00
CA ASN A 679 6.67 -21.61 16.92
C ASN A 679 7.64 -22.78 16.65
N GLU A 680 7.43 -23.92 17.32
CA GLU A 680 8.30 -25.10 17.21
C GLU A 680 8.08 -25.91 15.93
N SER A 681 6.91 -25.73 15.32
CA SER A 681 6.59 -26.31 14.00
C SER A 681 6.98 -25.38 12.84
N GLU A 682 7.55 -24.19 13.13
CA GLU A 682 7.89 -23.16 12.15
C GLU A 682 6.72 -22.83 11.20
N ALA A 683 5.49 -22.96 11.70
CA ALA A 683 4.26 -22.79 10.93
C ALA A 683 3.64 -21.41 11.18
N ASN A 684 2.99 -20.87 10.15
CA ASN A 684 2.28 -19.60 10.25
C ASN A 684 1.13 -19.70 11.25
N PHE A 685 1.02 -18.79 12.23
CA PHE A 685 -0.04 -18.84 13.24
C PHE A 685 -1.09 -17.75 13.03
N ILE A 686 -2.35 -18.16 12.83
CA ILE A 686 -3.49 -17.24 12.71
C ILE A 686 -4.33 -17.38 13.98
N SER A 687 -4.33 -16.36 14.82
CA SER A 687 -5.16 -16.30 16.02
C SER A 687 -6.49 -15.60 15.71
N VAL A 688 -7.61 -16.26 15.99
CA VAL A 688 -8.95 -15.69 15.89
C VAL A 688 -9.65 -15.84 17.23
N LYS A 689 -10.14 -14.74 17.80
CA LYS A 689 -10.97 -14.81 19.00
C LYS A 689 -12.43 -14.94 18.61
N GLY A 690 -13.17 -15.82 19.27
CA GLY A 690 -14.56 -16.09 18.93
C GLY A 690 -15.46 -14.83 18.83
N PRO A 691 -15.40 -13.87 19.77
CA PRO A 691 -16.14 -12.62 19.67
C PRO A 691 -15.80 -11.74 18.45
N GLU A 692 -14.60 -11.86 17.89
CA GLU A 692 -14.17 -11.06 16.71
C GLU A 692 -14.92 -11.46 15.44
N LEU A 693 -15.40 -12.71 15.36
CA LEU A 693 -16.20 -13.20 14.24
C LEU A 693 -17.67 -12.73 14.30
N LEU A 694 -18.17 -12.37 15.49
CA LEU A 694 -19.56 -11.99 15.72
C LEU A 694 -19.81 -10.47 15.66
N ASN A 695 -18.80 -9.64 15.95
CA ASN A 695 -18.95 -8.18 16.11
C ASN A 695 -19.02 -7.36 14.80
N LYS A 696 -18.89 -7.97 13.62
CA LYS A 696 -19.00 -7.30 12.32
C LYS A 696 -20.36 -7.62 11.69
N TYR A 697 -21.27 -6.63 11.70
CA TYR A 697 -22.61 -6.54 11.06
C TYR A 697 -23.25 -7.80 10.44
N VAL A 698 -24.58 -7.95 10.65
CA VAL A 698 -25.43 -9.03 10.11
C VAL A 698 -25.14 -9.32 8.62
N GLY A 699 -24.49 -10.46 8.32
CA GLY A 699 -24.10 -10.91 6.97
C GLY A 699 -22.59 -10.88 6.67
N GLU A 700 -21.77 -10.20 7.48
CA GLU A 700 -20.31 -10.17 7.33
C GLU A 700 -19.60 -11.33 8.06
N SER A 701 -20.21 -11.92 9.10
CA SER A 701 -19.62 -13.03 9.87
C SER A 701 -19.31 -14.28 9.03
N GLU A 702 -20.18 -14.67 8.09
CA GLU A 702 -19.93 -15.81 7.20
C GLU A 702 -18.75 -15.54 6.25
N LYS A 703 -18.68 -14.31 5.70
CA LYS A 703 -17.58 -13.88 4.86
C LYS A 703 -16.27 -13.86 5.64
N ALA A 704 -16.30 -13.43 6.90
CA ALA A 704 -15.14 -13.40 7.78
C ALA A 704 -14.57 -14.81 8.03
N VAL A 705 -15.43 -15.81 8.30
CA VAL A 705 -15.00 -17.21 8.43
C VAL A 705 -14.35 -17.70 7.13
N ARG A 706 -15.01 -17.50 5.98
CA ARG A 706 -14.46 -17.88 4.68
C ARG A 706 -13.12 -17.19 4.38
N GLU A 707 -12.99 -15.93 4.76
CA GLU A 707 -11.77 -15.16 4.59
C GLU A 707 -10.64 -15.68 5.48
N VAL A 708 -10.91 -16.02 6.75
CA VAL A 708 -9.92 -16.65 7.65
C VAL A 708 -9.39 -17.96 7.06
N PHE A 709 -10.28 -18.85 6.62
CA PHE A 709 -9.88 -20.12 6.01
C PHE A 709 -9.17 -19.93 4.67
N ARG A 710 -9.59 -18.97 3.84
CA ARG A 710 -8.88 -18.61 2.60
C ARG A 710 -7.46 -18.11 2.91
N LYS A 711 -7.31 -17.25 3.92
CA LYS A 711 -6.01 -16.71 4.37
C LYS A 711 -5.09 -17.83 4.87
N ALA A 712 -5.62 -18.75 5.67
CA ALA A 712 -4.86 -19.89 6.17
C ALA A 712 -4.38 -20.82 5.04
N ARG A 713 -5.22 -21.04 4.02
CA ARG A 713 -4.85 -21.82 2.83
C ARG A 713 -3.71 -21.17 2.05
N GLN A 714 -3.74 -19.84 1.89
CA GLN A 714 -2.66 -19.09 1.24
C GLN A 714 -1.36 -19.06 2.06
N ALA A 715 -1.48 -19.08 3.38
CA ALA A 715 -0.35 -19.07 4.31
C ALA A 715 0.16 -20.48 4.68
N SER A 716 -0.19 -21.51 3.93
CA SER A 716 0.24 -22.90 4.21
C SER A 716 1.78 -23.05 4.14
N PRO A 717 2.44 -23.72 5.09
CA PRO A 717 1.90 -24.43 6.25
C PRO A 717 1.43 -23.49 7.37
N CYS A 718 0.20 -23.70 7.86
CA CYS A 718 -0.46 -22.78 8.79
C CYS A 718 -1.25 -23.49 9.89
N ILE A 719 -1.22 -22.92 11.10
CA ILE A 719 -2.04 -23.30 12.23
C ILE A 719 -3.07 -22.20 12.49
N ILE A 720 -4.36 -22.56 12.43
CA ILE A 720 -5.46 -21.67 12.77
C ILE A 720 -5.86 -21.92 14.22
N PHE A 721 -5.72 -20.92 15.08
CA PHE A 721 -6.11 -20.99 16.49
C PHE A 721 -7.40 -20.21 16.75
N PHE A 722 -8.46 -20.93 17.12
CA PHE A 722 -9.72 -20.34 17.57
C PHE A 722 -9.81 -20.33 19.10
N ASP A 723 -9.70 -19.15 19.70
CA ASP A 723 -9.92 -18.98 21.15
C ASP A 723 -11.40 -18.72 21.45
N GLU A 724 -11.91 -19.26 22.56
CA GLU A 724 -13.32 -19.16 22.96
C GLU A 724 -14.30 -19.61 21.86
N ILE A 725 -14.05 -20.78 21.26
CA ILE A 725 -14.90 -21.32 20.17
C ILE A 725 -16.37 -21.50 20.59
N ASP A 726 -16.63 -21.67 21.89
CA ASP A 726 -17.97 -21.75 22.49
C ASP A 726 -18.80 -20.47 22.29
N SER A 727 -18.15 -19.32 22.07
CA SER A 727 -18.86 -18.09 21.73
C SER A 727 -19.41 -18.09 20.29
N VAL A 728 -18.71 -18.75 19.36
CA VAL A 728 -19.07 -18.80 17.93
C VAL A 728 -20.01 -19.96 17.62
N ALA A 729 -19.85 -21.07 18.34
CA ALA A 729 -20.59 -22.30 18.10
C ALA A 729 -21.28 -22.86 19.37
N PRO A 730 -22.23 -22.12 19.97
CA PRO A 730 -23.04 -22.64 21.06
C PRO A 730 -24.00 -23.76 20.58
N LEU A 731 -24.53 -24.55 21.53
CA LEU A 731 -25.55 -25.57 21.24
C LEU A 731 -26.75 -24.96 20.48
N ARG A 732 -27.14 -25.63 19.39
CA ARG A 732 -28.31 -25.23 18.59
C ARG A 732 -29.56 -25.21 19.45
N GLY A 733 -30.29 -24.10 19.42
CA GLY A 733 -31.54 -23.91 20.17
C GLY A 733 -31.39 -23.38 21.61
N SER A 734 -30.19 -22.98 22.06
CA SER A 734 -29.97 -22.47 23.42
C SER A 734 -30.28 -20.98 23.64
N GLY A 735 -30.76 -20.24 22.63
CA GLY A 735 -31.01 -18.79 22.73
C GLY A 735 -32.27 -18.31 21.99
N THR A 736 -33.15 -17.60 22.71
CA THR A 736 -34.34 -16.90 22.19
C THR A 736 -33.93 -15.53 21.62
N GLY A 737 -33.60 -15.45 20.31
CA GLY A 737 -33.49 -14.16 19.60
C GLY A 737 -32.50 -14.08 18.43
N ASP A 738 -31.31 -14.68 18.55
CA ASP A 738 -30.17 -14.51 17.62
C ASP A 738 -29.76 -15.79 16.86
N SER A 739 -30.60 -16.83 16.86
CA SER A 739 -30.25 -18.18 16.37
C SER A 739 -29.93 -18.25 14.87
N ASN A 740 -30.55 -17.42 14.04
CA ASN A 740 -30.40 -17.54 12.58
C ASN A 740 -29.01 -17.11 12.06
N VAL A 741 -28.31 -16.20 12.74
CA VAL A 741 -26.98 -15.74 12.30
C VAL A 741 -25.91 -16.70 12.77
N THR A 742 -25.99 -17.14 14.03
CA THR A 742 -25.06 -18.11 14.62
C THR A 742 -25.12 -19.47 13.91
N GLU A 743 -26.31 -19.96 13.57
CA GLU A 743 -26.46 -21.23 12.82
C GLU A 743 -25.81 -21.20 11.43
N ARG A 744 -25.85 -20.07 10.73
CA ARG A 744 -25.22 -19.92 9.42
C ARG A 744 -23.69 -19.84 9.53
N VAL A 745 -23.18 -19.15 10.55
CA VAL A 745 -21.74 -19.11 10.85
C VAL A 745 -21.20 -20.50 11.18
N ILE A 746 -21.91 -21.28 11.99
CA ILE A 746 -21.57 -22.68 12.29
C ILE A 746 -21.57 -23.50 11.00
N SER A 747 -22.61 -23.37 10.16
CA SER A 747 -22.71 -24.11 8.90
C SER A 747 -21.57 -23.78 7.93
N GLN A 748 -21.19 -22.50 7.83
CA GLN A 748 -20.04 -22.07 7.04
C GLN A 748 -18.73 -22.62 7.61
N PHE A 749 -18.55 -22.61 8.94
CA PHE A 749 -17.36 -23.16 9.60
C PHE A 749 -17.22 -24.66 9.32
N LEU A 750 -18.30 -25.43 9.43
CA LEU A 750 -18.32 -26.86 9.09
C LEU A 750 -17.96 -27.10 7.62
N THR A 751 -18.50 -26.27 6.72
CA THR A 751 -18.21 -26.37 5.28
C THR A 751 -16.73 -26.11 4.98
N GLU A 752 -16.10 -25.11 5.63
CA GLU A 752 -14.68 -24.84 5.45
C GLU A 752 -13.81 -25.94 6.06
N MET A 753 -14.16 -26.49 7.23
CA MET A 753 -13.43 -27.62 7.84
C MET A 753 -13.48 -28.87 6.95
N ASP A 754 -14.67 -29.20 6.43
CA ASP A 754 -14.86 -30.33 5.53
C ASP A 754 -14.12 -30.05 4.20
N GLY A 755 -14.00 -28.78 3.76
CA GLY A 755 -13.23 -28.39 2.57
C GLY A 755 -11.70 -28.47 2.70
N LEU A 756 -11.16 -28.72 3.89
CA LEU A 756 -9.71 -28.87 4.11
C LEU A 756 -9.17 -30.26 3.72
N GLU A 757 -10.00 -31.23 3.30
CA GLU A 757 -9.51 -32.59 2.99
C GLU A 757 -8.47 -32.62 1.86
N GLU A 758 -8.48 -31.63 0.96
CA GLU A 758 -7.55 -31.56 -0.17
C GLU A 758 -6.17 -30.98 0.21
N LEU A 759 -6.03 -30.33 1.38
CA LEU A 759 -4.83 -29.59 1.78
C LEU A 759 -4.18 -30.19 3.03
N ARG A 760 -3.01 -30.82 2.86
CA ARG A 760 -2.34 -31.62 3.92
C ARG A 760 -1.62 -30.81 5.02
N ASN A 761 -1.56 -29.48 4.91
CA ASN A 761 -0.65 -28.64 5.69
C ASN A 761 -1.33 -27.50 6.49
N VAL A 762 -2.65 -27.56 6.67
CA VAL A 762 -3.40 -26.62 7.52
C VAL A 762 -3.99 -27.38 8.71
N VAL A 763 -3.64 -26.97 9.92
CA VAL A 763 -4.13 -27.60 11.16
C VAL A 763 -4.98 -26.62 11.94
N ILE A 764 -6.13 -27.06 12.44
CA ILE A 764 -7.01 -26.23 13.27
C ILE A 764 -6.82 -26.60 14.73
N ILE A 765 -6.61 -25.61 15.59
CA ILE A 765 -6.62 -25.75 17.04
C ILE A 765 -7.72 -24.84 17.58
N ALA A 766 -8.65 -25.39 18.34
CA ALA A 766 -9.66 -24.62 19.05
C ALA A 766 -9.45 -24.73 20.56
N ALA A 767 -9.75 -23.67 21.30
CA ALA A 767 -9.73 -23.68 22.76
C ALA A 767 -11.10 -23.30 23.33
N THR A 768 -11.53 -24.02 24.37
CA THR A 768 -12.74 -23.67 25.13
C THR A 768 -12.55 -23.89 26.62
N ASN A 769 -13.20 -23.04 27.42
CA ASN A 769 -13.33 -23.26 28.87
C ASN A 769 -14.58 -24.05 29.22
N ARG A 770 -15.52 -24.20 28.28
CA ARG A 770 -16.84 -24.78 28.48
C ARG A 770 -17.18 -25.76 27.36
N PRO A 771 -16.64 -26.99 27.40
CA PRO A 771 -16.90 -27.96 26.35
C PRO A 771 -18.35 -28.47 26.36
N ASP A 772 -19.11 -28.23 27.44
CA ASP A 772 -20.53 -28.56 27.59
C ASP A 772 -21.46 -27.79 26.64
N ILE A 773 -21.04 -26.60 26.19
CA ILE A 773 -21.87 -25.72 25.35
C ILE A 773 -21.46 -25.69 23.87
N VAL A 774 -20.45 -26.46 23.47
CA VAL A 774 -19.99 -26.53 22.07
C VAL A 774 -20.92 -27.42 21.24
N ASP A 775 -21.26 -27.01 20.01
CA ASP A 775 -22.07 -27.81 19.08
C ASP A 775 -21.43 -29.21 18.84
N PRO A 776 -22.14 -30.31 19.14
CA PRO A 776 -21.64 -31.67 18.90
C PRO A 776 -21.27 -31.98 17.44
N ALA A 777 -21.79 -31.22 16.46
CA ALA A 777 -21.41 -31.35 15.06
C ALA A 777 -19.92 -31.07 14.82
N LEU A 778 -19.31 -30.19 15.61
CA LEU A 778 -17.87 -29.88 15.53
C LEU A 778 -17.00 -31.03 16.07
N LEU A 779 -17.54 -31.83 17.00
CA LEU A 779 -16.85 -32.93 17.66
C LEU A 779 -16.91 -34.26 16.88
N ARG A 780 -17.51 -34.26 15.69
CA ARG A 780 -17.61 -35.46 14.86
C ARG A 780 -16.26 -35.79 14.21
N PRO A 781 -15.97 -37.08 13.95
CA PRO A 781 -14.80 -37.49 13.19
C PRO A 781 -14.73 -36.80 11.81
N GLY A 782 -13.53 -36.37 11.41
CA GLY A 782 -13.23 -35.53 10.24
C GLY A 782 -13.09 -34.03 10.54
N ARG A 783 -13.33 -33.59 11.80
CA ARG A 783 -13.35 -32.19 12.25
C ARG A 783 -12.43 -32.02 13.46
N PHE A 784 -12.97 -31.88 14.68
CA PHE A 784 -12.16 -31.95 15.91
C PHE A 784 -12.00 -33.40 16.37
N ASP A 785 -11.08 -34.11 15.71
CA ASP A 785 -10.83 -35.54 15.90
C ASP A 785 -10.14 -35.87 17.23
N ARG A 786 -9.42 -34.87 17.76
CA ARG A 786 -8.63 -34.96 18.99
C ARG A 786 -9.09 -33.90 19.98
N MET A 787 -9.52 -34.35 21.15
CA MET A 787 -9.84 -33.48 22.28
C MET A 787 -8.81 -33.67 23.38
N LEU A 788 -8.08 -32.60 23.73
CA LEU A 788 -7.03 -32.63 24.73
C LEU A 788 -7.49 -31.89 25.98
N LEU A 789 -7.56 -32.60 27.11
CA LEU A 789 -7.78 -31.99 28.41
C LEU A 789 -6.48 -31.35 28.88
N VAL A 790 -6.53 -30.05 29.20
CA VAL A 790 -5.43 -29.33 29.85
C VAL A 790 -5.71 -29.30 31.36
N PRO A 791 -5.11 -30.22 32.14
CA PRO A 791 -5.34 -30.28 33.57
C PRO A 791 -4.71 -29.06 34.29
N PRO A 792 -5.18 -28.75 35.51
CA PRO A 792 -4.47 -27.82 36.38
C PRO A 792 -3.07 -28.34 36.72
N PRO A 793 -2.11 -27.44 37.00
CA PRO A 793 -0.70 -27.82 37.17
C PRO A 793 -0.48 -28.64 38.46
N ASP A 794 0.28 -29.72 38.34
CA ASP A 794 0.76 -30.54 39.47
C ASP A 794 1.87 -29.83 40.27
N LEU A 795 2.39 -30.46 41.33
CA LEU A 795 3.39 -29.84 42.20
C LEU A 795 4.66 -29.43 41.43
N GLU A 796 5.16 -30.30 40.55
CA GLU A 796 6.37 -30.05 39.77
C GLU A 796 6.14 -29.00 38.68
N ALA A 797 4.99 -29.02 38.01
CA ALA A 797 4.56 -28.00 37.06
C ALA A 797 4.44 -26.64 37.75
N ARG A 798 3.83 -26.54 38.93
CA ARG A 798 3.75 -25.28 39.69
C ARG A 798 5.13 -24.74 40.03
N LYS A 799 6.05 -25.60 40.46
CA LYS A 799 7.45 -25.22 40.73
C LYS A 799 8.14 -24.67 39.48
N GLN A 800 7.93 -25.31 38.32
CA GLN A 800 8.46 -24.82 37.04
C GLN A 800 7.83 -23.49 36.62
N ILE A 801 6.52 -23.33 36.75
CA ILE A 801 5.79 -22.09 36.45
C ILE A 801 6.31 -20.95 37.33
N PHE A 802 6.50 -21.17 38.63
CA PHE A 802 7.14 -20.19 39.51
C PHE A 802 8.55 -19.84 39.05
N ARG A 803 9.36 -20.83 38.64
CA ARG A 803 10.72 -20.59 38.13
C ARG A 803 10.73 -19.75 36.86
N ILE A 804 9.80 -20.00 35.93
CA ILE A 804 9.66 -19.24 34.67
C ILE A 804 9.29 -17.78 34.97
N HIS A 805 8.24 -17.54 35.77
CA HIS A 805 7.79 -16.19 36.07
C HIS A 805 8.74 -15.39 36.98
N THR A 806 9.57 -16.06 37.79
CA THR A 806 10.55 -15.40 38.65
C THR A 806 11.94 -15.27 38.03
N LYS A 807 12.17 -15.80 36.81
CA LYS A 807 13.49 -15.79 36.13
C LYS A 807 14.10 -14.39 35.98
N LYS A 808 13.26 -13.37 35.77
CA LYS A 808 13.68 -11.97 35.60
C LYS A 808 13.54 -11.12 36.88
N THR A 809 13.04 -11.71 37.97
CA THR A 809 12.69 -10.99 39.19
C THR A 809 13.77 -11.21 40.26
N PRO A 810 14.34 -10.15 40.87
CA PRO A 810 15.28 -10.29 41.96
C PRO A 810 14.60 -10.86 43.22
N LEU A 811 14.90 -12.11 43.56
CA LEU A 811 14.39 -12.77 44.77
C LEU A 811 15.35 -12.55 45.95
N ALA A 812 14.78 -12.45 47.16
CA ALA A 812 15.55 -12.53 48.39
C ALA A 812 15.82 -13.99 48.78
N GLU A 813 16.85 -14.22 49.61
CA GLU A 813 17.32 -15.56 49.99
C GLU A 813 16.30 -16.37 50.80
N ASP A 814 15.28 -15.72 51.35
CA ASP A 814 14.18 -16.32 52.10
C ASP A 814 13.09 -16.95 51.19
N VAL A 815 13.15 -16.75 49.87
CA VAL A 815 12.17 -17.27 48.92
C VAL A 815 12.60 -18.63 48.37
N LYS A 816 11.92 -19.70 48.82
CA LYS A 816 12.10 -21.06 48.30
C LYS A 816 10.91 -21.46 47.42
N LEU A 817 11.18 -21.73 46.14
CA LEU A 817 10.13 -22.07 45.16
C LEU A 817 9.39 -23.38 45.51
N ASP A 818 10.09 -24.35 46.11
CA ASP A 818 9.49 -25.60 46.58
C ASP A 818 8.39 -25.39 47.64
N GLU A 819 8.61 -24.45 48.57
CA GLU A 819 7.61 -24.14 49.60
C GLU A 819 6.39 -23.43 49.01
N LEU A 820 6.61 -22.53 48.04
CA LEU A 820 5.52 -21.82 47.35
C LEU A 820 4.66 -22.79 46.52
N ALA A 821 5.28 -23.74 45.82
CA ALA A 821 4.57 -24.74 45.01
C ALA A 821 3.68 -25.67 45.86
N ARG A 822 4.11 -26.00 47.09
CA ARG A 822 3.32 -26.80 48.05
C ARG A 822 2.12 -26.03 48.60
N LYS A 823 2.26 -24.72 48.83
CA LYS A 823 1.18 -23.88 49.36
C LYS A 823 0.10 -23.50 48.32
N THR A 824 0.38 -23.70 47.04
CA THR A 824 -0.45 -23.23 45.91
C THR A 824 -1.20 -24.36 45.22
N GLU A 825 -1.64 -25.37 45.98
CA GLU A 825 -2.51 -26.41 45.45
C GLU A 825 -3.86 -25.84 45.00
N GLY A 826 -4.32 -26.24 43.81
CA GLY A 826 -5.57 -25.73 43.20
C GLY A 826 -5.45 -24.39 42.47
N TYR A 827 -4.27 -23.79 42.43
CA TYR A 827 -4.01 -22.57 41.64
C TYR A 827 -3.66 -22.91 40.19
N THR A 828 -4.15 -22.10 39.24
CA THR A 828 -3.79 -22.24 37.82
C THR A 828 -2.49 -21.51 37.48
N GLY A 829 -1.99 -21.72 36.26
CA GLY A 829 -0.81 -20.99 35.76
C GLY A 829 -1.04 -19.47 35.76
N ALA A 830 -2.22 -19.01 35.37
CA ALA A 830 -2.58 -17.60 35.41
C ALA A 830 -2.64 -17.06 36.85
N ASP A 831 -3.15 -17.85 37.81
CA ASP A 831 -3.20 -17.43 39.21
C ASP A 831 -1.79 -17.32 39.81
N ILE A 832 -0.89 -18.27 39.48
CA ILE A 832 0.52 -18.23 39.91
C ILE A 832 1.24 -17.02 39.31
N ALA A 833 1.00 -16.72 38.03
CA ALA A 833 1.51 -15.51 37.39
C ALA A 833 1.00 -14.25 38.09
N SER A 834 -0.29 -14.22 38.45
CA SER A 834 -0.93 -13.13 39.19
C SER A 834 -0.33 -12.98 40.61
N ILE A 835 -0.04 -14.08 41.31
CA ILE A 835 0.66 -14.07 42.60
C ILE A 835 2.05 -13.45 42.43
N CYS A 836 2.82 -13.85 41.43
CA CYS A 836 4.15 -13.30 41.17
C CYS A 836 4.10 -11.80 40.88
N ASN A 837 3.19 -11.36 40.01
CA ASN A 837 3.01 -9.95 39.68
C ASN A 837 2.55 -9.13 40.90
N THR A 838 1.61 -9.66 41.68
CA THR A 838 1.11 -9.01 42.91
C THR A 838 2.23 -8.90 43.95
N ALA A 839 3.06 -9.93 44.13
CA ALA A 839 4.20 -9.89 45.04
C ALA A 839 5.24 -8.84 44.62
N VAL A 840 5.50 -8.69 43.32
CA VAL A 840 6.35 -7.62 42.77
C VAL A 840 5.73 -6.25 43.06
N MET A 841 4.44 -6.06 42.78
CA MET A 841 3.75 -4.79 43.03
C MET A 841 3.73 -4.41 44.52
N LEU A 842 3.59 -5.38 45.42
CA LEU A 842 3.68 -5.15 46.87
C LEU A 842 5.08 -4.71 47.29
N SER A 843 6.12 -5.34 46.73
CA SER A 843 7.50 -4.93 46.98
C SER A 843 7.78 -3.50 46.50
N ILE A 844 7.26 -3.11 45.33
CA ILE A 844 7.37 -1.75 44.79
C ILE A 844 6.60 -0.76 45.66
N LYS A 845 5.38 -1.10 46.07
CA LYS A 845 4.54 -0.26 46.93
C LYS A 845 5.21 0.02 48.28
N GLU A 846 5.81 -1.01 48.89
CA GLU A 846 6.56 -0.85 50.13
C GLU A 846 7.81 0.03 49.94
N HIS A 847 8.52 -0.15 48.82
CA HIS A 847 9.71 0.64 48.49
C HIS A 847 9.39 2.13 48.27
N ILE A 848 8.31 2.42 47.54
CA ILE A 848 7.81 3.78 47.33
C ILE A 848 7.34 4.38 48.66
N GLY A 849 6.63 3.61 49.49
CA GLY A 849 6.16 4.07 50.80
C GLY A 849 7.29 4.42 51.79
N LYS A 850 8.51 3.90 51.58
CA LYS A 850 9.70 4.20 52.39
C LYS A 850 10.57 5.32 51.81
N ALA A 851 10.33 5.73 50.56
CA ALA A 851 11.09 6.79 49.91
C ALA A 851 10.47 8.16 50.23
N LYS A 852 11.31 9.17 50.47
CA LYS A 852 10.84 10.54 50.75
C LYS A 852 10.42 11.29 49.47
N ASP A 853 11.08 11.00 48.34
CA ASP A 853 10.87 11.64 47.04
C ASP A 853 11.00 10.63 45.87
N PRO A 854 10.41 10.88 44.68
CA PRO A 854 10.52 10.01 43.50
C PRO A 854 11.96 9.76 43.02
N GLU A 855 12.84 10.75 43.20
CA GLU A 855 14.27 10.65 42.85
C GLU A 855 15.06 9.77 43.86
N ASP A 856 14.66 9.77 45.14
CA ASP A 856 15.23 8.87 46.16
C ASP A 856 14.79 7.41 45.94
N ALA A 857 13.54 7.22 45.52
CA ALA A 857 13.01 5.89 45.15
C ALA A 857 13.79 5.25 43.99
N LYS A 858 14.12 6.03 42.95
CA LYS A 858 14.93 5.58 41.80
C LYS A 858 16.37 5.25 42.19
N LYS A 859 17.00 6.05 43.04
CA LYS A 859 18.39 5.79 43.50
C LYS A 859 18.50 4.49 44.29
N LYS A 860 17.50 4.16 45.11
CA LYS A 860 17.47 2.92 45.92
C LYS A 860 16.92 1.69 45.16
N ALA A 861 16.50 1.83 43.90
CA ALA A 861 15.90 0.75 43.12
C ALA A 861 16.84 -0.44 42.87
N LYS A 862 18.17 -0.21 42.85
CA LYS A 862 19.18 -1.27 42.62
C LYS A 862 19.22 -2.37 43.69
N GLY A 863 18.64 -2.15 44.87
CA GLY A 863 18.57 -3.12 45.96
C GLY A 863 17.20 -3.76 46.17
N LEU A 864 16.22 -3.49 45.29
CA LEU A 864 14.86 -3.99 45.45
C LEU A 864 14.82 -5.51 45.22
N LYS A 865 14.39 -6.26 46.24
CA LYS A 865 14.19 -7.71 46.18
C LYS A 865 12.80 -8.08 46.68
N VAL A 866 12.21 -9.11 46.08
CA VAL A 866 10.94 -9.67 46.53
C VAL A 866 11.20 -10.69 47.63
N ALA A 867 10.66 -10.44 48.82
CA ALA A 867 10.78 -11.31 49.99
C ALA A 867 9.57 -12.23 50.15
N LYS A 868 9.69 -13.28 50.98
CA LYS A 868 8.65 -14.31 51.21
C LYS A 868 7.33 -13.71 51.67
N ARG A 869 7.36 -12.69 52.52
CA ARG A 869 6.16 -11.97 53.01
C ARG A 869 5.29 -11.39 51.90
N HIS A 870 5.87 -10.94 50.77
CA HIS A 870 5.10 -10.37 49.67
C HIS A 870 4.33 -11.47 48.92
N PHE A 871 4.90 -12.68 48.83
CA PHE A 871 4.22 -13.84 48.27
C PHE A 871 3.10 -14.33 49.20
N ASP A 872 3.34 -14.39 50.51
CA ASP A 872 2.30 -14.78 51.47
C ASP A 872 1.11 -13.78 51.45
N GLU A 873 1.36 -12.46 51.34
CA GLU A 873 0.30 -11.45 51.20
C GLU A 873 -0.41 -11.53 49.83
N ALA A 874 0.33 -11.84 48.75
CA ALA A 874 -0.25 -12.04 47.43
C ALA A 874 -1.19 -13.25 47.38
N MET A 875 -0.82 -14.35 48.04
CA MET A 875 -1.65 -15.57 48.14
C MET A 875 -2.97 -15.34 48.87
N GLN A 876 -3.04 -14.39 49.81
CA GLN A 876 -4.31 -14.02 50.46
C GLN A 876 -5.26 -13.27 49.52
N LYS A 877 -4.72 -12.59 48.50
CA LYS A 877 -5.51 -11.79 47.54
C LYS A 877 -5.98 -12.59 46.34
N VAL A 878 -5.24 -13.60 45.91
CA VAL A 878 -5.58 -14.47 44.77
C VAL A 878 -6.20 -15.77 45.29
N LYS A 879 -7.44 -16.08 44.86
CA LYS A 879 -8.17 -17.29 45.27
C LYS A 879 -7.96 -18.44 44.27
N PRO A 880 -7.86 -19.70 44.74
CA PRO A 880 -7.76 -20.87 43.86
C PRO A 880 -9.12 -21.27 43.26
N ILE A 881 -9.07 -22.13 42.23
CA ILE A 881 -10.25 -22.73 41.62
C ILE A 881 -10.94 -23.70 42.60
N SER A 882 -12.27 -23.81 42.52
CA SER A 882 -13.03 -24.70 43.39
C SER A 882 -12.85 -26.18 43.02
N GLY A 883 -12.76 -27.05 44.02
CA GLY A 883 -12.65 -28.50 43.80
C GLY A 883 -13.90 -29.17 43.19
N GLN A 884 -15.01 -28.44 43.06
CA GLN A 884 -16.20 -28.91 42.32
C GLN A 884 -16.07 -28.68 40.82
N GLU A 885 -15.47 -27.56 40.40
CA GLU A 885 -15.22 -27.26 38.98
C GLU A 885 -14.22 -28.24 38.37
N LEU A 886 -13.17 -28.65 39.11
CA LEU A 886 -12.22 -29.67 38.62
C LEU A 886 -12.92 -30.99 38.25
N ARG A 887 -13.82 -31.48 39.12
CA ARG A 887 -14.52 -32.75 38.91
C ARG A 887 -15.47 -32.69 37.71
N MET A 888 -15.93 -31.51 37.32
CA MET A 888 -16.77 -31.34 36.12
C MET A 888 -15.97 -31.66 34.85
N TYR A 889 -14.73 -31.17 34.75
CA TYR A 889 -13.87 -31.43 33.58
C TYR A 889 -13.45 -32.90 33.48
N GLU A 890 -13.14 -33.55 34.61
CA GLU A 890 -12.81 -34.98 34.64
C GLU A 890 -13.99 -35.87 34.22
N ARG A 891 -15.20 -35.56 34.69
CA ARG A 891 -16.42 -36.27 34.28
C ARG A 891 -16.70 -36.11 32.79
N PHE A 892 -16.49 -34.92 32.25
CA PHE A 892 -16.68 -34.66 30.82
C PHE A 892 -15.69 -35.47 29.96
N SER A 893 -14.42 -35.56 30.40
CA SER A 893 -13.41 -36.39 29.75
C SER A 893 -13.79 -37.87 29.73
N GLN A 894 -14.29 -38.40 30.85
CA GLN A 894 -14.76 -39.79 30.94
C GLN A 894 -15.97 -40.05 30.03
N GLN A 895 -16.99 -39.18 30.07
CA GLN A 895 -18.18 -39.29 29.21
C GLN A 895 -17.81 -39.30 27.72
N PHE A 896 -16.83 -38.50 27.32
CA PHE A 896 -16.39 -38.45 25.93
C PHE A 896 -15.56 -39.69 25.53
N SER A 897 -14.67 -40.17 26.40
CA SER A 897 -13.93 -41.41 26.18
C SER A 897 -14.89 -42.60 25.98
N ASP A 898 -15.94 -42.67 26.81
CA ASP A 898 -17.00 -43.67 26.71
C ASP A 898 -17.83 -43.53 25.43
N ALA A 899 -18.14 -42.30 24.99
CA ALA A 899 -18.81 -42.02 23.72
C ALA A 899 -17.97 -42.44 22.49
N LYS A 900 -16.65 -42.26 22.54
CA LYS A 900 -15.72 -42.68 21.48
C LYS A 900 -15.59 -44.21 21.41
N ALA A 901 -15.52 -44.87 22.56
CA ALA A 901 -15.47 -46.33 22.67
C ALA A 901 -16.77 -47.02 22.19
N SER A 902 -17.90 -46.32 22.24
CA SER A 902 -19.19 -46.80 21.74
C SER A 902 -19.38 -46.56 20.23
N LEU A 903 -18.83 -45.47 19.68
CA LEU A 903 -18.82 -45.21 18.22
C LEU A 903 -17.90 -46.16 17.44
N GLN A 904 -16.80 -46.64 18.02
CA GLN A 904 -15.91 -47.65 17.39
C GLN A 904 -16.47 -49.08 17.36
N LYS A 905 -17.61 -49.35 18.01
CA LYS A 905 -18.23 -50.69 18.08
C LYS A 905 -19.26 -50.97 16.97
N ILE A 906 -19.45 -50.06 16.02
CA ILE A 906 -20.31 -50.31 14.86
C ILE A 906 -19.48 -51.12 13.85
N PRO A 907 -19.81 -52.39 13.56
CA PRO A 907 -19.11 -53.15 12.53
C PRO A 907 -19.35 -52.46 11.19
N ALA A 908 -18.27 -52.19 10.44
CA ALA A 908 -18.35 -51.61 9.12
C ALA A 908 -19.23 -52.50 8.20
N PRO A 909 -20.11 -51.92 7.35
CA PRO A 909 -20.81 -52.68 6.32
C PRO A 909 -19.87 -53.26 5.27
#